data_AF-A0A0C1G2Y3-F1
#
_entry.id   AF-A0A0C1G2Y3-F1
#
_cell.length_a   1.000
_cell.length_b   1.000
_cell.length_c   1.000
_cell.angle_alpha   90.00
_cell.angle_beta   90.00
_cell.angle_gamma   90.00
#
_symmetry.space_group_name_H-M   'P 1'
#
loop_
_entity.id
_entity.type
_entity.pdbx_description
1 polymer ?
#
loop_
_entity_poly.entity_id
_entity_poly.type
_entity_poly.pdbx_seq_one_letter_code
_entity_poly.pdbx_strand_id
1 'polypeptide(L)'
;MISLESLLGQTEITRDICDAFGSGIRTAIIYGLEGTGKTSAAERTLIELGEGHYVTRRVGEKLLSATHEAALQGVEAVGERESNSGAIVDVAQDVADLIEDGHIPFSRTLRRLLKRREEAKRAKFLPQRKREFISNLLGGNPDSIPVLLADNLHYWDADSLTFLAQLHSDVWTSLYPRLSDLKIILVWTTDQADEAFAREISDLFSENKVEYQLERIKENRFRELLSAMGAPGELPEHLVSELFAISGSHLRLVAELVALIRSDSKSLRTIISDDPTTATVLTRMLETRLSEAGPASEFLRRLFAALCVVGDKASDADLQCLLEYPVEKISELVGVASDLGFLRSQRSATAFTHDIIRRVFLEFLAPEQRAWHSKFSDCLIRIRPSDYGRRAVHLAAAGDEVGAESARVMSLLQSVREQRILHSDGDWILQIAPVDQNTEHLIETIRAATALVAKRDYGAAISRLSSDTFYVNEILLAERDYCLAQILTMIRTEASQARALALISDNPSFEEREPDLWRRMEELKLLVQRNLGRFQEARRTERELRQHYERSMGFDFSAALGLTRLRRISDSIHNPRISNDRLKKAIAYLDPTGDQSKLRDPEEYVLCLNNLAANELVLGNFGAAYDYALRCWVFVDKFTSPVVRRPEIILSNVLVAQYLSKGIVSDEIDELLRLSKEFHSASSDGVLLTSNLGGLILANEDFARAEAYLEECRLELEQFEDVFAYSRFHLFNNLMLSQWLQRRPWEKSLNAAICAAETIDEDSHVFAVKRMEMLAPILHEFEGAPSIKCIDEMFSSLPDQLGPEWALYGRAITFSDLQFWSNN
;
A
#
# COMPACT_ATOMS: atom_id res chain seq x y z
N MET A 1 47.86 14.38 -1.51
CA MET A 1 46.82 14.09 -2.53
C MET A 1 45.54 14.71 -2.01
N ILE A 2 44.94 15.65 -2.74
CA ILE A 2 43.63 16.21 -2.38
C ILE A 2 42.60 15.12 -2.66
N SER A 3 41.67 14.85 -1.74
CA SER A 3 40.61 13.87 -2.00
C SER A 3 39.62 14.40 -3.02
N LEU A 4 39.02 13.53 -3.84
CA LEU A 4 38.06 13.93 -4.87
C LEU A 4 36.91 14.76 -4.28
N GLU A 5 36.47 14.39 -3.07
CA GLU A 5 35.33 15.02 -2.44
C GLU A 5 35.67 16.40 -1.86
N SER A 6 36.90 16.58 -1.38
CA SER A 6 37.42 17.90 -0.99
C SER A 6 37.57 18.80 -2.22
N LEU A 7 37.98 18.24 -3.36
CA LEU A 7 38.10 18.97 -4.62
C LEU A 7 36.73 19.47 -5.12
N LEU A 8 35.70 18.65 -4.97
CA LEU A 8 34.31 18.94 -5.37
C LEU A 8 33.53 19.77 -4.34
N GLY A 9 34.12 20.12 -3.19
CA GLY A 9 33.44 20.82 -2.10
C GLY A 9 32.39 20.00 -1.35
N GLN A 10 32.26 18.70 -1.66
CA GLN A 10 31.21 17.84 -1.09
C GLN A 10 31.38 17.63 0.42
N THR A 11 32.60 17.64 0.94
CA THR A 11 32.85 17.49 2.39
C THR A 11 32.33 18.69 3.19
N GLU A 12 32.40 19.89 2.62
CA GLU A 12 31.87 21.12 3.24
C GLU A 12 30.34 21.11 3.15
N ILE A 13 29.79 20.87 1.96
CA ILE A 13 28.33 20.75 1.73
C ILE A 13 27.68 19.72 2.67
N THR A 14 28.27 18.53 2.79
CA THR A 14 27.73 17.48 3.69
C THR A 14 27.71 17.95 5.14
N ARG A 15 28.80 18.55 5.63
CA ARG A 15 28.88 19.06 7.00
C ARG A 15 27.86 20.16 7.24
N ASP A 16 27.77 21.12 6.33
CA ASP A 16 26.85 22.26 6.46
C ASP A 16 25.39 21.80 6.46
N ILE A 17 25.03 20.78 5.67
CA ILE A 17 23.68 20.19 5.69
C ILE A 17 23.41 19.49 7.04
N CYS A 18 24.35 18.70 7.56
CA CYS A 18 24.20 18.05 8.86
C CYS A 18 24.04 19.07 9.99
N ASP A 19 24.85 20.13 9.99
CA ASP A 19 24.78 21.21 10.98
C ASP A 19 23.46 21.98 10.87
N ALA A 20 23.01 22.28 9.65
CA ALA A 20 21.71 22.89 9.38
C ALA A 20 20.54 22.05 9.92
N PHE A 21 20.57 20.73 9.67
CA PHE A 21 19.54 19.83 10.20
C PHE A 21 19.53 19.79 11.73
N GLY A 22 20.72 19.83 12.36
CA GLY A 22 20.88 19.95 13.80
C GLY A 22 20.37 21.28 14.38
N SER A 23 20.42 22.37 13.60
CA SER A 23 19.92 23.69 14.01
C SER A 23 18.42 23.92 13.73
N GLY A 24 17.69 22.90 13.30
CA GLY A 24 16.24 22.98 13.03
C GLY A 24 15.84 23.21 11.58
N ILE A 25 16.80 23.31 10.65
CA ILE A 25 16.52 23.37 9.21
C ILE A 25 15.95 22.02 8.76
N ARG A 26 14.90 22.03 7.94
CA ARG A 26 14.20 20.82 7.50
C ARG A 26 14.51 20.44 6.07
N THR A 27 14.96 21.37 5.24
CA THR A 27 15.16 21.14 3.81
C THR A 27 16.57 21.51 3.35
N ALA A 28 17.19 20.63 2.56
CA ALA A 28 18.43 20.91 1.84
C ALA A 28 18.21 20.70 0.34
N ILE A 29 18.64 21.65 -0.49
CA ILE A 29 18.51 21.59 -1.95
C ILE A 29 19.90 21.51 -2.56
N ILE A 30 20.14 20.48 -3.38
CA ILE A 30 21.40 20.27 -4.08
C ILE A 30 21.11 20.25 -5.58
N TYR A 31 21.66 21.20 -6.32
CA TYR A 31 21.37 21.36 -7.75
C TYR A 31 22.61 21.70 -8.57
N GLY A 32 22.49 21.62 -9.88
CA GLY A 32 23.57 21.89 -10.82
C GLY A 32 23.50 21.04 -12.08
N LEU A 33 24.48 21.18 -12.96
CA LEU A 33 24.53 20.49 -14.24
C LEU A 33 24.61 18.97 -14.08
N GLU A 34 24.23 18.23 -15.12
CA GLU A 34 24.46 16.80 -15.15
C GLU A 34 25.95 16.46 -14.95
N GLY A 35 26.21 15.41 -14.16
CA GLY A 35 27.54 14.88 -13.93
C GLY A 35 28.40 15.64 -12.91
N THR A 36 27.84 16.55 -12.11
CA THR A 36 28.57 17.31 -11.07
C THR A 36 28.70 16.59 -9.71
N GLY A 37 28.05 15.43 -9.55
CA GLY A 37 28.14 14.64 -8.31
C GLY A 37 27.08 14.96 -7.24
N LYS A 38 25.95 15.57 -7.63
CA LYS A 38 24.85 15.95 -6.72
C LYS A 38 24.30 14.78 -5.88
N THR A 39 23.91 13.70 -6.55
CA THR A 39 23.40 12.49 -5.90
C THR A 39 24.44 11.89 -4.95
N SER A 40 25.73 11.91 -5.32
CA SER A 40 26.81 11.44 -4.47
C SER A 40 26.99 12.30 -3.22
N ALA A 41 26.85 13.64 -3.34
CA ALA A 41 26.86 14.54 -2.20
C ALA A 41 25.68 14.26 -1.25
N ALA A 42 24.48 14.07 -1.80
CA ALA A 42 23.29 13.72 -1.02
C ALA A 42 23.43 12.37 -0.30
N GLU A 43 23.88 11.32 -1.00
CA GLU A 43 24.13 10.00 -0.42
C GLU A 43 25.19 10.06 0.69
N ARG A 44 26.22 10.90 0.54
CA ARG A 44 27.22 11.10 1.59
C ARG A 44 26.63 11.77 2.82
N THR A 45 25.77 12.78 2.65
CA THR A 45 25.05 13.41 3.76
C THR A 45 24.23 12.38 4.54
N LEU A 46 23.58 11.43 3.84
CA LEU A 46 22.85 10.35 4.50
C LEU A 46 23.77 9.43 5.33
N ILE A 47 25.00 9.18 4.87
CA ILE A 47 25.99 8.40 5.62
C ILE A 47 26.45 9.15 6.89
N GLU A 48 26.71 10.46 6.76
CA GLU A 48 27.22 11.31 7.85
C GLU A 48 26.18 11.55 8.96
N LEU A 49 24.89 11.62 8.61
CA LEU A 49 23.79 11.74 9.59
C LEU A 49 23.76 10.60 10.61
N GLY A 50 24.43 9.47 10.35
CA GLY A 50 24.73 8.48 11.38
C GLY A 50 23.54 7.64 11.84
N GLU A 51 23.68 7.04 13.03
CA GLU A 51 22.63 6.24 13.68
C GLU A 51 21.55 7.16 14.27
N GLY A 52 20.27 6.76 14.18
CA GLY A 52 19.13 7.57 14.63
C GLY A 52 18.31 8.24 13.53
N HIS A 53 18.70 8.10 12.26
CA HIS A 53 17.93 8.57 11.10
C HIS A 53 17.37 7.40 10.29
N TYR A 54 16.13 7.52 9.81
CA TYR A 54 15.49 6.55 8.93
C TYR A 54 15.29 7.14 7.54
N VAL A 55 15.96 6.57 6.55
CA VAL A 55 16.06 7.15 5.20
C VAL A 55 15.11 6.47 4.23
N THR A 56 14.33 7.28 3.51
CA THR A 56 13.53 6.86 2.36
C THR A 56 14.02 7.60 1.12
N ARG A 57 14.37 6.89 0.05
CA ARG A 57 14.73 7.51 -1.23
C ARG A 57 13.62 7.34 -2.26
N ARG A 58 13.41 8.38 -3.06
CA ARG A 58 12.60 8.37 -4.27
C ARG A 58 13.38 9.02 -5.40
N VAL A 59 13.24 8.48 -6.60
CA VAL A 59 13.95 8.94 -7.80
C VAL A 59 12.90 9.24 -8.86
N GLY A 60 12.97 10.43 -9.45
CA GLY A 60 12.15 10.79 -10.59
C GLY A 60 12.64 10.09 -11.86
N GLU A 61 11.70 9.57 -12.65
CA GLU A 61 11.98 8.85 -13.88
C GLU A 61 11.37 9.59 -15.08
N LYS A 62 12.20 9.96 -16.06
CA LYS A 62 11.76 10.77 -17.21
C LYS A 62 10.57 10.16 -17.96
N LEU A 63 10.59 8.84 -18.19
CA LEU A 63 9.53 8.13 -18.90
C LEU A 63 8.18 8.22 -18.17
N LEU A 64 8.20 8.38 -16.84
CA LEU A 64 7.01 8.36 -16.00
C LEU A 64 6.60 9.74 -15.48
N SER A 65 7.31 10.80 -15.88
CA SER A 65 7.01 12.18 -15.48
C SER A 65 5.57 12.63 -15.80
N ALA A 66 4.95 12.03 -16.82
CA ALA A 66 3.56 12.28 -17.20
C ALA A 66 2.55 11.32 -16.53
N THR A 67 3.02 10.39 -15.70
CA THR A 67 2.18 9.41 -15.00
C THR A 67 1.87 9.91 -13.59
N HIS A 68 0.58 9.92 -13.24
CA HIS A 68 0.09 10.37 -11.94
C HIS A 68 0.71 9.61 -10.75
N GLU A 69 1.24 10.37 -9.80
CA GLU A 69 1.90 9.89 -8.58
C GLU A 69 3.06 8.91 -8.84
N ALA A 70 3.71 8.97 -10.01
CA ALA A 70 4.75 8.03 -10.41
C ALA A 70 5.95 8.05 -9.45
N ALA A 71 6.34 9.23 -8.97
CA ALA A 71 7.45 9.34 -8.01
C ALA A 71 7.11 8.80 -6.61
N LEU A 72 5.83 8.57 -6.32
CA LEU A 72 5.39 7.88 -5.11
C LEU A 72 5.41 6.35 -5.29
N GLN A 73 5.52 5.85 -6.53
CA GLN A 73 5.62 4.44 -6.87
C GLN A 73 7.07 3.97 -6.76
N GLY A 74 7.30 2.91 -5.98
CA GLY A 74 8.62 2.31 -5.80
C GLY A 74 9.30 2.72 -4.50
N VAL A 75 9.81 1.73 -3.77
CA VAL A 75 10.59 1.95 -2.55
C VAL A 75 12.05 1.62 -2.85
N GLU A 76 12.90 2.65 -2.91
CA GLU A 76 14.33 2.46 -2.70
C GLU A 76 14.64 2.73 -1.23
N ALA A 77 14.79 1.66 -0.46
CA ALA A 77 15.49 1.73 0.80
C ALA A 77 16.98 1.80 0.49
N VAL A 78 17.56 3.01 0.50
CA VAL A 78 19.01 3.17 0.52
C VAL A 78 19.49 2.90 1.94
N GLY A 79 20.33 1.88 2.08
CA GLY A 79 20.97 1.52 3.34
C GLY A 79 20.19 0.48 4.13
N GLU A 80 20.66 -0.76 4.07
CA GLU A 80 20.68 -1.57 5.29
C GLU A 80 21.48 -0.80 6.34
N ARG A 81 20.81 -0.34 7.39
CA ARG A 81 21.36 -0.50 8.73
C ARG A 81 20.41 -1.40 9.49
N GLU A 82 21.00 -2.42 10.08
CA GLU A 82 20.34 -3.52 10.79
C GLU A 82 19.43 -3.03 11.93
N SER A 83 18.50 -3.91 12.30
CA SER A 83 17.66 -3.93 13.51
C SER A 83 16.37 -3.08 13.52
N ASN A 84 15.38 -3.49 12.73
CA ASN A 84 13.96 -3.21 13.05
C ASN A 84 13.34 -4.26 13.97
N SER A 85 14.13 -5.18 14.53
CA SER A 85 13.66 -5.99 15.66
C SER A 85 13.24 -5.10 16.84
N GLY A 86 13.84 -3.91 17.02
CA GLY A 86 13.54 -2.99 18.12
C GLY A 86 12.07 -2.58 18.21
N ALA A 87 11.48 -2.00 17.16
CA ALA A 87 10.12 -1.45 17.26
C ALA A 87 9.02 -2.51 17.49
N ILE A 88 9.21 -3.74 17.00
CA ILE A 88 8.28 -4.85 17.25
C ILE A 88 8.53 -5.50 18.61
N VAL A 89 9.80 -5.57 19.03
CA VAL A 89 10.15 -5.95 20.40
C VAL A 89 9.55 -4.94 21.38
N ASP A 90 9.58 -3.63 21.08
CA ASP A 90 8.97 -2.58 21.90
C ASP A 90 7.44 -2.66 21.88
N VAL A 91 6.79 -3.05 20.77
CA VAL A 91 5.35 -3.35 20.78
C VAL A 91 5.06 -4.58 21.63
N ALA A 92 5.85 -5.64 21.50
CA ALA A 92 5.66 -6.86 22.28
C ALA A 92 5.92 -6.65 23.78
N GLN A 93 6.88 -5.80 24.11
CA GLN A 93 7.25 -5.44 25.48
C GLN A 93 6.20 -4.52 26.10
N ASP A 94 5.74 -3.47 25.40
CA ASP A 94 4.62 -2.64 25.87
C ASP A 94 3.33 -3.46 26.03
N VAL A 95 3.08 -4.42 25.13
CA VAL A 95 1.95 -5.35 25.27
C VAL A 95 2.14 -6.21 26.52
N ALA A 96 3.32 -6.75 26.78
CA ALA A 96 3.60 -7.53 27.98
C ALA A 96 3.37 -6.71 29.26
N ASP A 97 3.90 -5.48 29.31
CA ASP A 97 3.74 -4.56 30.45
C ASP A 97 2.27 -4.19 30.67
N LEU A 98 1.51 -3.89 29.60
CA LEU A 98 0.07 -3.61 29.67
C LEU A 98 -0.77 -4.83 30.08
N ILE A 99 -0.33 -6.04 29.71
CA ILE A 99 -0.99 -7.29 30.12
C ILE A 99 -0.81 -7.52 31.62
N GLU A 100 0.39 -7.25 32.15
CA GLU A 100 0.73 -7.38 33.57
C GLU A 100 -0.02 -6.36 34.43
N ASP A 101 -0.13 -5.10 34.00
CA ASP A 101 -0.78 -4.02 34.76
C ASP A 101 -2.32 -4.07 34.73
N GLY A 102 -2.93 -4.91 33.88
CA GLY A 102 -4.37 -5.16 33.84
C GLY A 102 -5.25 -3.96 33.43
N HIS A 103 -4.67 -2.78 33.23
CA HIS A 103 -5.35 -1.55 32.86
C HIS A 103 -4.80 -0.98 31.56
N ILE A 104 -5.70 -0.62 30.63
CA ILE A 104 -5.34 0.07 29.40
C ILE A 104 -6.07 1.42 29.40
N PRO A 105 -5.38 2.55 29.22
CA PRO A 105 -6.01 3.86 29.16
C PRO A 105 -6.49 4.15 27.72
N PHE A 106 -7.47 3.39 27.19
CA PHE A 106 -7.87 3.59 25.78
C PHE A 106 -8.49 4.97 25.56
N SER A 107 -9.14 5.58 26.56
CA SER A 107 -9.84 6.86 26.41
C SER A 107 -8.93 8.00 25.94
N ARG A 108 -7.62 7.97 26.22
CA ARG A 108 -6.67 9.00 25.75
C ARG A 108 -6.34 8.78 24.27
N THR A 109 -6.02 7.56 23.89
CA THR A 109 -5.72 7.17 22.50
C THR A 109 -6.94 7.31 21.61
N LEU A 110 -8.10 6.88 22.10
CA LEU A 110 -9.37 6.97 21.42
C LEU A 110 -9.77 8.42 21.14
N ARG A 111 -9.65 9.31 22.14
CA ARG A 111 -9.85 10.75 21.95
C ARG A 111 -8.86 11.34 20.94
N ARG A 112 -7.61 10.88 20.91
CA ARG A 112 -6.63 11.29 19.89
C ARG A 112 -7.03 10.81 18.50
N LEU A 113 -7.39 9.53 18.34
CA LEU A 113 -7.82 8.96 17.06
C LEU A 113 -9.08 9.64 16.54
N LEU A 114 -10.03 9.97 17.41
CA LEU A 114 -11.24 10.67 17.05
C LEU A 114 -10.97 12.09 16.60
N LYS A 115 -10.21 12.84 17.40
CA LYS A 115 -9.80 14.20 17.04
C LYS A 115 -9.07 14.19 15.69
N ARG A 116 -8.18 13.22 15.48
CA ARG A 116 -7.49 13.03 14.20
C ARG A 116 -8.42 12.60 13.07
N ARG A 117 -9.44 11.78 13.33
CA ARG A 117 -10.44 11.42 12.33
C ARG A 117 -11.31 12.62 11.96
N GLU A 118 -11.72 13.44 12.90
CA GLU A 118 -12.40 14.71 12.63
C GLU A 118 -11.50 15.66 11.85
N GLU A 119 -10.22 15.75 12.22
CA GLU A 119 -9.20 16.48 11.47
C GLU A 119 -8.98 15.86 10.08
N ALA A 120 -9.10 14.56 9.89
CA ALA A 120 -9.00 13.85 8.60
C ALA A 120 -10.31 13.83 7.79
N LYS A 121 -11.45 14.15 8.42
CA LYS A 121 -12.71 14.49 7.73
C LYS A 121 -12.67 15.95 7.24
N ARG A 122 -11.97 16.82 7.97
CA ARG A 122 -11.80 18.26 7.66
C ARG A 122 -10.64 18.52 6.68
N ALA A 123 -9.51 17.85 6.88
CA ALA A 123 -8.46 17.69 5.89
C ALA A 123 -9.01 16.73 4.84
N LYS A 124 -8.91 17.07 3.55
CA LYS A 124 -9.32 16.18 2.46
C LYS A 124 -8.69 14.80 2.68
N PHE A 125 -9.47 13.71 2.56
CA PHE A 125 -9.00 12.35 2.82
C PHE A 125 -7.69 12.06 2.07
N LEU A 126 -6.67 11.57 2.78
CA LEU A 126 -5.40 11.26 2.13
C LEU A 126 -5.53 9.94 1.33
N PRO A 127 -5.22 9.95 0.02
CA PRO A 127 -5.28 8.77 -0.84
C PRO A 127 -4.46 7.58 -0.31
N GLN A 128 -4.86 6.34 -0.57
CA GLN A 128 -4.16 5.13 -0.08
C GLN A 128 -2.65 5.15 -0.38
N ARG A 129 -2.24 5.45 -1.62
CA ARG A 129 -0.82 5.47 -2.00
C ARG A 129 -0.01 6.51 -1.23
N LYS A 130 -0.58 7.69 -0.96
CA LYS A 130 0.02 8.74 -0.12
C LYS A 130 0.11 8.30 1.35
N ARG A 131 -0.88 7.54 1.86
CA ARG A 131 -0.83 6.92 3.20
C ARG A 131 0.27 5.86 3.28
N GLU A 132 0.36 4.97 2.28
CA GLU A 132 1.43 3.96 2.16
C GLU A 132 2.80 4.63 2.08
N PHE A 133 2.91 5.73 1.33
CA PHE A 133 4.14 6.52 1.25
C PHE A 133 4.56 7.07 2.62
N ILE A 134 3.64 7.73 3.34
CA ILE A 134 3.92 8.26 4.69
C ILE A 134 4.27 7.11 5.64
N SER A 135 3.53 6.02 5.60
CA SER A 135 3.83 4.83 6.40
C SER A 135 5.22 4.27 6.10
N ASN A 136 5.61 4.23 4.83
CA ASN A 136 6.94 3.83 4.40
C ASN A 136 8.03 4.79 4.86
N LEU A 137 7.74 6.10 4.86
CA LEU A 137 8.61 7.18 5.29
C LEU A 137 8.80 7.21 6.81
N LEU A 138 7.76 6.85 7.56
CA LEU A 138 7.74 6.80 9.01
C LEU A 138 8.00 5.39 9.56
N GLY A 139 8.26 4.41 8.69
CA GLY A 139 8.35 2.98 9.04
C GLY A 139 9.60 2.56 9.82
N GLY A 140 10.53 3.49 10.07
CA GLY A 140 11.65 3.26 10.98
C GLY A 140 11.22 3.20 12.45
N ASN A 141 12.16 2.85 13.34
CA ASN A 141 11.98 2.90 14.78
C ASN A 141 11.31 4.24 15.20
N PRO A 142 10.31 4.25 16.11
CA PRO A 142 9.68 5.47 16.62
C PRO A 142 10.65 6.60 17.01
N ASP A 143 11.83 6.27 17.55
CA ASP A 143 12.85 7.23 17.99
C ASP A 143 13.73 7.77 16.85
N SER A 144 13.62 7.19 15.66
CA SER A 144 14.38 7.64 14.50
C SER A 144 13.76 8.86 13.82
N ILE A 145 14.61 9.78 13.39
CA ILE A 145 14.23 10.97 12.62
C ILE A 145 14.03 10.55 11.15
N PRO A 146 12.84 10.76 10.56
CA PRO A 146 12.61 10.40 9.17
C PRO A 146 13.34 11.37 8.22
N VAL A 147 13.99 10.82 7.19
CA VAL A 147 14.71 11.57 6.16
C VAL A 147 14.23 11.12 4.77
N LEU A 148 13.81 12.07 3.94
CA LEU A 148 13.42 11.83 2.55
C LEU A 148 14.48 12.37 1.60
N LEU A 149 15.08 11.49 0.78
CA LEU A 149 15.89 11.88 -0.38
C LEU A 149 15.00 11.85 -1.64
N ALA A 150 14.68 13.02 -2.18
CA ALA A 150 13.96 13.19 -3.44
C ALA A 150 14.95 13.51 -4.57
N ASP A 151 15.34 12.48 -5.31
CA ASP A 151 16.33 12.55 -6.38
C ASP A 151 15.67 12.72 -7.76
N ASN A 152 16.38 13.35 -8.70
CA ASN A 152 15.87 13.74 -10.02
C ASN A 152 14.48 14.41 -9.96
N LEU A 153 14.33 15.41 -9.07
CA LEU A 153 13.04 16.04 -8.78
C LEU A 153 12.34 16.64 -10.00
N HIS A 154 13.10 17.07 -11.00
CA HIS A 154 12.63 17.61 -12.28
C HIS A 154 11.88 16.59 -13.16
N TYR A 155 11.85 15.32 -12.78
CA TYR A 155 11.02 14.28 -13.42
C TYR A 155 9.85 13.82 -12.56
N TRP A 156 9.59 14.47 -11.42
CA TRP A 156 8.41 14.16 -10.62
C TRP A 156 7.17 14.79 -11.25
N ASP A 157 6.06 14.05 -11.23
CA ASP A 157 4.77 14.57 -11.66
C ASP A 157 4.23 15.64 -10.71
N ALA A 158 3.36 16.51 -11.21
CA ALA A 158 2.83 17.65 -10.46
C ALA A 158 2.13 17.25 -9.14
N ASP A 159 1.44 16.11 -9.11
CA ASP A 159 0.77 15.62 -7.90
C ASP A 159 1.77 15.12 -6.85
N SER A 160 2.85 14.47 -7.28
CA SER A 160 3.96 14.09 -6.41
C SER A 160 4.68 15.33 -5.84
N LEU A 161 4.93 16.36 -6.65
CA LEU A 161 5.53 17.62 -6.20
C LEU A 161 4.63 18.35 -5.20
N THR A 162 3.33 18.44 -5.50
CA THR A 162 2.33 19.02 -4.60
C THR A 162 2.29 18.27 -3.28
N PHE A 163 2.33 16.94 -3.31
CA PHE A 163 2.35 16.14 -2.10
C PHE A 163 3.65 16.30 -1.29
N LEU A 164 4.80 16.39 -1.97
CA LEU A 164 6.08 16.66 -1.33
C LEU A 164 6.07 18.01 -0.59
N ALA A 165 5.51 19.05 -1.19
CA ALA A 165 5.33 20.35 -0.54
C ALA A 165 4.39 20.26 0.67
N GLN A 166 3.33 19.45 0.59
CA GLN A 166 2.45 19.20 1.74
C GLN A 166 3.15 18.45 2.87
N LEU A 167 4.10 17.54 2.59
CA LEU A 167 4.91 16.87 3.61
C LEU A 167 5.88 17.82 4.30
N HIS A 168 6.41 18.80 3.56
CA HIS A 168 7.26 19.85 4.11
C HIS A 168 6.47 20.82 5.00
N SER A 169 5.22 21.09 4.60
CA SER A 169 4.30 21.90 5.40
C SER A 169 3.80 21.15 6.64
N ASP A 170 3.34 21.90 7.64
CA ASP A 170 2.77 21.28 8.85
C ASP A 170 1.33 20.75 8.63
N VAL A 171 0.80 20.77 7.40
CA VAL A 171 -0.59 20.36 7.05
C VAL A 171 -0.95 18.98 7.58
N TRP A 172 0.00 18.03 7.52
CA TRP A 172 -0.23 16.64 7.92
C TRP A 172 0.26 16.31 9.33
N THR A 173 0.91 17.24 10.04
CA THR A 173 1.53 16.98 11.35
C THR A 173 0.52 16.68 12.46
N SER A 174 -0.71 17.19 12.35
CA SER A 174 -1.80 16.83 13.27
C SER A 174 -2.17 15.35 13.20
N LEU A 175 -2.18 14.79 11.98
CA LEU A 175 -2.48 13.39 11.72
C LEU A 175 -1.26 12.50 11.95
N TYR A 176 -0.08 12.96 11.52
CA TYR A 176 1.21 12.26 11.61
C TYR A 176 2.25 13.15 12.32
N PRO A 177 2.28 13.16 13.66
CA PRO A 177 3.15 14.05 14.43
C PRO A 177 4.63 13.94 14.06
N ARG A 178 5.13 12.73 13.78
CA ARG A 178 6.53 12.50 13.39
C ARG A 178 6.95 13.23 12.11
N LEU A 179 6.00 13.70 11.29
CA LEU A 179 6.35 14.57 10.16
C LEU A 179 6.95 15.90 10.63
N SER A 180 6.72 16.35 11.88
CA SER A 180 7.33 17.54 12.47
C SER A 180 8.86 17.50 12.44
N ASP A 181 9.42 16.30 12.48
CA ASP A 181 10.87 16.08 12.54
C ASP A 181 11.46 15.70 11.17
N LEU A 182 10.61 15.58 10.14
CA LEU A 182 11.02 15.19 8.80
C LEU A 182 12.10 16.12 8.24
N LYS A 183 13.19 15.50 7.76
CA LYS A 183 14.24 16.14 6.98
C LYS A 183 14.12 15.76 5.51
N ILE A 184 14.31 16.71 4.61
CA ILE A 184 14.15 16.51 3.16
C ILE A 184 15.41 16.97 2.43
N ILE A 185 15.96 16.11 1.59
CA ILE A 185 17.05 16.44 0.66
C ILE A 185 16.50 16.38 -0.76
N LEU A 186 16.51 17.52 -1.46
CA LEU A 186 16.03 17.68 -2.82
C LEU A 186 17.20 17.72 -3.79
N VAL A 187 17.17 16.91 -4.85
CA VAL A 187 18.21 16.88 -5.89
C VAL A 187 17.60 17.05 -7.27
N TRP A 188 18.10 18.01 -8.05
CA TRP A 188 17.66 18.25 -9.43
C TRP A 188 18.77 18.75 -10.35
N THR A 189 18.52 18.66 -11.66
CA THR A 189 19.50 18.92 -12.71
C THR A 189 19.10 20.15 -13.53
N THR A 190 19.96 21.17 -13.56
CA THR A 190 19.60 22.50 -14.09
C THR A 190 19.44 22.54 -15.62
N ASP A 191 20.17 21.72 -16.36
CA ASP A 191 20.09 21.65 -17.83
C ASP A 191 18.95 20.75 -18.33
N GLN A 192 18.23 20.09 -17.42
CA GLN A 192 17.09 19.22 -17.71
C GLN A 192 15.77 19.76 -17.15
N ALA A 193 15.84 20.83 -16.35
CA ALA A 193 14.71 21.52 -15.78
C ALA A 193 14.54 22.89 -16.45
N ASP A 194 13.30 23.33 -16.61
CA ASP A 194 13.02 24.67 -17.12
C ASP A 194 13.01 25.73 -16.00
N GLU A 195 12.98 27.00 -16.39
CA GLU A 195 12.92 28.13 -15.45
C GLU A 195 11.61 28.18 -14.66
N ALA A 196 10.54 27.51 -15.13
CA ALA A 196 9.28 27.45 -14.41
C ALA A 196 9.40 26.48 -13.22
N PHE A 197 9.96 25.29 -13.44
CA PHE A 197 10.27 24.31 -12.40
C PHE A 197 11.20 24.88 -11.33
N ALA A 198 12.27 25.57 -11.75
CA ALA A 198 13.21 26.18 -10.80
C ALA A 198 12.52 27.18 -9.86
N ARG A 199 11.60 28.00 -10.40
CA ARG A 199 10.79 28.94 -9.61
C ARG A 199 9.81 28.20 -8.72
N GLU A 200 9.11 27.21 -9.25
CA GLU A 200 8.16 26.39 -8.50
C GLU A 200 8.82 25.74 -7.27
N ILE A 201 9.97 25.09 -7.43
CA ILE A 201 10.70 24.50 -6.29
C ILE A 201 11.16 25.58 -5.30
N SER A 202 11.64 26.72 -5.78
CA SER A 202 12.04 27.81 -4.88
C SER A 202 10.86 28.35 -4.06
N ASP A 203 9.70 28.49 -4.70
CA ASP A 203 8.46 28.97 -4.09
C ASP A 203 7.88 27.95 -3.09
N LEU A 204 7.79 26.67 -3.48
CA LEU A 204 7.29 25.57 -2.65
C LEU A 204 8.13 25.38 -1.37
N PHE A 205 9.43 25.68 -1.44
CA PHE A 205 10.36 25.53 -0.33
C PHE A 205 11.00 26.88 0.03
N SER A 206 10.24 27.96 0.14
CA SER A 206 10.79 29.31 0.33
C SER A 206 11.41 29.57 1.71
N GLU A 207 10.96 28.86 2.75
CA GLU A 207 11.42 29.02 4.13
C GLU A 207 12.13 27.76 4.67
N ASN A 208 12.97 27.95 5.70
CA ASN A 208 13.62 26.86 6.45
C ASN A 208 14.44 25.87 5.59
N LYS A 209 15.25 26.41 4.65
CA LYS A 209 16.10 25.64 3.74
C LYS A 209 17.55 26.11 3.68
N VAL A 210 18.42 25.23 3.20
CA VAL A 210 19.76 25.53 2.69
C VAL A 210 19.87 25.08 1.23
N GLU A 211 20.58 25.83 0.40
CA GLU A 211 20.73 25.54 -1.03
C GLU A 211 22.20 25.51 -1.46
N TYR A 212 22.55 24.53 -2.29
CA TYR A 212 23.90 24.33 -2.80
C TYR A 212 23.89 24.05 -4.30
N GLN A 213 24.58 24.91 -5.05
CA GLN A 213 24.85 24.71 -6.47
C GLN A 213 26.21 24.06 -6.67
N LEU A 214 26.23 22.84 -7.20
CA LEU A 214 27.47 22.20 -7.65
C LEU A 214 27.80 22.63 -9.08
N GLU A 215 28.94 23.29 -9.22
CA GLU A 215 29.51 23.66 -10.51
C GLU A 215 30.43 22.56 -11.05
N ARG A 216 30.61 22.55 -12.37
CA ARG A 216 31.66 21.73 -12.99
C ARG A 216 33.04 22.31 -12.67
N ILE A 217 34.02 21.43 -12.47
CA ILE A 217 35.42 21.85 -12.27
C ILE A 217 35.90 22.63 -13.49
N LYS A 218 36.45 23.82 -13.27
CA LYS A 218 37.00 24.68 -14.34
C LYS A 218 38.30 24.10 -14.89
N GLU A 219 38.64 24.43 -16.13
CA GLU A 219 39.81 23.89 -16.86
C GLU A 219 41.11 24.03 -16.05
N ASN A 220 41.31 25.17 -15.39
CA ASN A 220 42.49 25.45 -14.57
C ASN A 220 42.70 24.48 -13.39
N ARG A 221 41.65 23.78 -12.96
CA ARG A 221 41.69 22.76 -11.89
C ARG A 221 41.42 21.35 -12.42
N PHE A 222 41.28 21.18 -13.73
CA PHE A 222 40.95 19.88 -14.33
C PHE A 222 42.07 18.84 -14.15
N ARG A 223 43.33 19.29 -14.12
CA ARG A 223 44.48 18.42 -13.78
C ARG A 223 44.38 17.84 -12.37
N GLU A 224 43.90 18.63 -11.39
CA GLU A 224 43.65 18.15 -10.03
C GLU A 224 42.58 17.06 -10.03
N LEU A 225 41.52 17.23 -10.84
CA LEU A 225 40.43 16.25 -10.99
C LEU A 225 40.93 14.93 -11.58
N LEU A 226 41.70 14.99 -12.67
CA LEU A 226 42.29 13.80 -13.29
C LEU A 226 43.19 13.05 -12.30
N SER A 227 44.01 13.77 -11.54
CA SER A 227 44.88 13.18 -10.52
C SER A 227 44.07 12.55 -9.38
N ALA A 228 43.04 13.23 -8.88
CA ALA A 228 42.16 12.72 -7.83
C ALA A 228 41.37 11.47 -8.27
N MET A 229 41.05 11.34 -9.56
CA MET A 229 40.43 10.15 -10.16
C MET A 229 41.45 9.04 -10.51
N GLY A 230 42.74 9.25 -10.24
CA GLY A 230 43.77 8.23 -10.41
C GLY A 230 44.40 8.15 -11.81
N ALA A 231 44.42 9.25 -12.58
CA ALA A 231 45.16 9.32 -13.83
C ALA A 231 46.67 9.04 -13.62
N PRO A 232 47.30 8.26 -14.51
CA PRO A 232 48.71 7.89 -14.36
C PRO A 232 49.64 9.04 -14.78
N GLY A 233 50.53 9.46 -13.87
CA GLY A 233 51.60 10.43 -14.15
C GLY A 233 51.14 11.83 -14.56
N GLU A 234 52.09 12.69 -14.93
CA GLU A 234 51.78 14.01 -15.51
C GLU A 234 51.38 13.87 -16.98
N LEU A 235 50.12 14.19 -17.29
CA LEU A 235 49.62 14.25 -18.66
C LEU A 235 50.09 15.54 -19.37
N PRO A 236 50.42 15.51 -20.68
CA PRO A 236 50.75 16.70 -21.45
C PRO A 236 49.61 17.74 -21.48
N GLU A 237 49.94 19.03 -21.46
CA GLU A 237 48.95 20.11 -21.37
C GLU A 237 47.91 20.10 -22.51
N HIS A 238 48.33 19.85 -23.75
CA HIS A 238 47.41 19.73 -24.89
C HIS A 238 46.36 18.63 -24.67
N LEU A 239 46.76 17.50 -24.11
CA LEU A 239 45.87 16.38 -23.84
C LEU A 239 44.90 16.71 -22.69
N VAL A 240 45.35 17.44 -21.67
CA VAL A 240 44.48 17.91 -20.58
C VAL A 240 43.40 18.84 -21.13
N SER A 241 43.75 19.79 -22.02
CA SER A 241 42.77 20.66 -22.67
C SER A 241 41.82 19.92 -23.61
N GLU A 242 42.29 18.92 -24.37
CA GLU A 242 41.42 18.07 -25.20
C GLU A 242 40.43 17.27 -24.36
N LEU A 243 40.91 16.62 -23.29
CA LEU A 243 40.07 15.88 -22.36
C LEU A 243 39.05 16.79 -21.65
N PHE A 244 39.43 18.03 -21.35
CA PHE A 244 38.51 19.04 -20.82
C PHE A 244 37.46 19.43 -21.86
N ALA A 245 37.85 19.70 -23.11
CA ALA A 245 36.92 20.07 -24.18
C ALA A 245 35.88 18.97 -24.46
N ILE A 246 36.31 17.70 -24.40
CA ILE A 246 35.43 16.54 -24.62
C ILE A 246 34.51 16.31 -23.41
N SER A 247 35.06 16.34 -22.20
CA SER A 247 34.31 15.95 -21.00
C SER A 247 33.50 17.09 -20.39
N GLY A 248 33.93 18.33 -20.62
CA GLY A 248 33.44 19.52 -19.93
C GLY A 248 33.47 19.37 -18.41
N SER A 249 34.34 18.53 -17.84
CA SER A 249 34.35 18.11 -16.43
C SER A 249 33.12 17.33 -15.93
N HIS A 250 32.41 16.64 -16.82
CA HIS A 250 31.38 15.67 -16.42
C HIS A 250 32.03 14.46 -15.72
N LEU A 251 31.83 14.30 -14.41
CA LEU A 251 32.61 13.38 -13.56
C LEU A 251 32.62 11.93 -14.06
N ARG A 252 31.47 11.39 -14.52
CA ARG A 252 31.45 10.03 -15.07
C ARG A 252 32.31 9.91 -16.32
N LEU A 253 32.20 10.84 -17.27
CA LEU A 253 32.96 10.82 -18.50
C LEU A 253 34.46 10.96 -18.23
N VAL A 254 34.84 11.82 -17.29
CA VAL A 254 36.23 11.93 -16.82
C VAL A 254 36.72 10.59 -16.26
N ALA A 255 35.93 9.92 -15.42
CA ALA A 255 36.28 8.60 -14.89
C ALA A 255 36.49 7.55 -16.00
N GLU A 256 35.61 7.55 -17.02
CA GLU A 256 35.74 6.64 -18.17
C GLU A 256 36.99 6.94 -19.02
N LEU A 257 37.31 8.22 -19.23
CA LEU A 257 38.51 8.64 -19.94
C LEU A 257 39.78 8.27 -19.15
N VAL A 258 39.79 8.47 -17.83
CA VAL A 258 40.90 8.06 -16.95
C VAL A 258 41.10 6.55 -16.98
N ALA A 259 40.02 5.76 -16.97
CA ALA A 259 40.09 4.31 -17.09
C ALA A 259 40.74 3.87 -18.41
N LEU A 260 40.40 4.52 -19.54
CA LEU A 260 41.01 4.26 -20.84
C LEU A 260 42.50 4.62 -20.90
N ILE A 261 42.88 5.75 -20.32
CA ILE A 261 44.30 6.16 -20.24
C ILE A 261 45.12 5.10 -19.50
N ARG A 262 44.53 4.46 -18.48
CA ARG A 262 45.18 3.40 -17.69
C ARG A 262 45.27 2.06 -18.43
N SER A 263 44.31 1.72 -19.29
CA SER A 263 44.27 0.42 -19.97
C SER A 263 45.07 0.39 -21.28
N ASP A 264 44.94 1.40 -22.15
CA ASP A 264 45.72 1.51 -23.38
C ASP A 264 45.78 2.96 -23.93
N SER A 265 46.90 3.64 -23.69
CA SER A 265 47.16 5.01 -24.18
C SER A 265 47.14 5.18 -25.71
N LYS A 266 47.31 4.10 -26.50
CA LYS A 266 47.23 4.18 -27.98
C LYS A 266 45.78 4.27 -28.47
N SER A 267 44.86 3.58 -27.79
CA SER A 267 43.43 3.58 -28.07
C SER A 267 42.78 4.95 -27.86
N LEU A 268 43.32 5.75 -26.92
CA LEU A 268 42.83 7.10 -26.65
C LEU A 268 42.90 8.02 -27.87
N ARG A 269 43.99 7.96 -28.66
CA ARG A 269 44.15 8.73 -29.90
C ARG A 269 43.27 8.25 -31.05
N THR A 270 42.83 6.99 -31.02
CA THR A 270 41.88 6.46 -32.01
C THR A 270 40.45 6.86 -31.67
N ILE A 271 40.14 6.97 -30.38
CA ILE A 271 38.84 7.39 -29.86
C ILE A 271 38.65 8.90 -30.08
N ILE A 272 39.68 9.70 -29.77
CA ILE A 272 39.73 11.14 -29.97
C ILE A 272 40.18 11.42 -31.42
N SER A 273 39.21 11.59 -32.34
CA SER A 273 39.49 12.00 -33.73
C SER A 273 39.66 13.50 -33.88
N ASP A 274 40.00 13.97 -35.09
CA ASP A 274 40.22 15.39 -35.41
C ASP A 274 39.01 16.32 -35.17
N ASP A 275 37.77 15.80 -35.12
CA ASP A 275 36.55 16.54 -34.72
C ASP A 275 35.72 15.75 -33.67
N PRO A 276 36.17 15.72 -32.40
CA PRO A 276 35.54 14.91 -31.38
C PRO A 276 34.42 15.69 -30.69
N THR A 277 33.16 15.26 -30.90
CA THR A 277 32.06 15.67 -30.02
C THR A 277 32.00 14.73 -28.83
N THR A 278 31.46 15.19 -27.70
CA THR A 278 31.26 14.36 -26.51
C THR A 278 30.50 13.06 -26.85
N ALA A 279 29.46 13.17 -27.68
CA ALA A 279 28.66 12.03 -28.13
C ALA A 279 29.47 11.03 -28.96
N THR A 280 30.24 11.49 -29.96
CA THR A 280 31.02 10.56 -30.81
C THR A 280 32.13 9.85 -30.05
N VAL A 281 32.76 10.53 -29.09
CA VAL A 281 33.75 9.93 -28.20
C VAL A 281 33.11 8.87 -27.31
N LEU A 282 32.00 9.19 -26.64
CA LEU A 282 31.25 8.24 -25.80
C LEU A 282 30.81 7.00 -26.59
N THR A 283 30.20 7.18 -27.75
CA THR A 283 29.77 6.10 -28.64
C THR A 283 30.92 5.15 -28.95
N ARG A 284 32.08 5.67 -29.39
CA ARG A 284 33.25 4.85 -29.70
C ARG A 284 33.82 4.14 -28.48
N MET A 285 33.84 4.81 -27.31
CA MET A 285 34.32 4.22 -26.07
C MET A 285 33.45 3.01 -25.66
N LEU A 286 32.12 3.17 -25.70
CA LEU A 286 31.19 2.12 -25.33
C LEU A 286 31.18 0.99 -26.37
N GLU A 287 31.26 1.29 -27.67
CA GLU A 287 31.37 0.27 -28.73
C GLU A 287 32.66 -0.55 -28.65
N THR A 288 33.80 0.11 -28.39
CA THR A 288 35.09 -0.57 -28.22
C THR A 288 35.01 -1.53 -27.04
N ARG A 289 34.54 -1.07 -25.89
CA ARG A 289 34.39 -1.90 -24.69
C ARG A 289 33.36 -3.02 -24.89
N LEU A 290 32.28 -2.76 -25.61
CA LEU A 290 31.31 -3.78 -25.96
C LEU A 290 31.92 -4.86 -26.85
N SER A 291 32.79 -4.49 -27.79
CA SER A 291 33.47 -5.45 -28.67
C SER A 291 34.43 -6.39 -27.92
N GLU A 292 34.96 -5.98 -26.77
CA GLU A 292 35.77 -6.83 -25.88
C GLU A 292 34.98 -8.04 -25.34
N ALA A 293 33.64 -7.96 -25.33
CA ALA A 293 32.77 -9.07 -24.96
C ALA A 293 32.70 -10.19 -26.01
N GLY A 294 33.30 -10.00 -27.19
CA GLY A 294 33.36 -11.01 -28.25
C GLY A 294 31.96 -11.49 -28.68
N PRO A 295 31.69 -12.81 -28.73
CA PRO A 295 30.37 -13.33 -29.10
C PRO A 295 29.21 -12.89 -28.20
N ALA A 296 29.48 -12.51 -26.94
CA ALA A 296 28.44 -12.05 -26.03
C ALA A 296 27.87 -10.65 -26.40
N SER A 297 28.59 -9.90 -27.25
CA SER A 297 28.22 -8.53 -27.64
C SER A 297 26.80 -8.40 -28.19
N GLU A 298 26.35 -9.37 -28.99
CA GLU A 298 24.99 -9.35 -29.56
C GLU A 298 23.92 -9.53 -28.49
N PHE A 299 24.13 -10.44 -27.55
CA PHE A 299 23.23 -10.65 -26.42
C PHE A 299 23.21 -9.45 -25.46
N LEU A 300 24.37 -8.82 -25.24
CA LEU A 300 24.49 -7.59 -24.47
C LEU A 300 23.73 -6.43 -25.12
N ARG A 301 23.78 -6.28 -26.45
CA ARG A 301 22.97 -5.27 -27.16
C ARG A 301 21.48 -5.45 -26.90
N ARG A 302 20.97 -6.68 -26.90
CA ARG A 302 19.56 -6.97 -26.56
C ARG A 302 19.26 -6.69 -25.08
N LEU A 303 20.18 -7.01 -24.16
CA LEU A 303 20.04 -6.68 -22.74
C LEU A 303 19.95 -5.15 -22.54
N PHE A 304 20.83 -4.39 -23.18
CA PHE A 304 20.79 -2.92 -23.13
C PHE A 304 19.52 -2.38 -23.80
N ALA A 305 19.05 -3.00 -24.88
CA ALA A 305 17.76 -2.69 -25.50
C ALA A 305 16.60 -2.76 -24.52
N ALA A 306 16.49 -3.90 -23.83
CA ALA A 306 15.50 -4.12 -22.81
C ALA A 306 15.61 -3.08 -21.68
N LEU A 307 16.81 -2.88 -21.12
CA LEU A 307 17.04 -1.92 -20.04
C LEU A 307 16.69 -0.48 -20.43
N CYS A 308 17.05 -0.05 -21.64
CA CYS A 308 16.74 1.30 -22.13
C CYS A 308 15.23 1.58 -22.15
N VAL A 309 14.42 0.59 -22.56
CA VAL A 309 12.96 0.72 -22.61
C VAL A 309 12.33 0.57 -21.24
N VAL A 310 12.81 -0.33 -20.37
CA VAL A 310 12.22 -0.53 -19.03
C VAL A 310 12.28 0.75 -18.20
N GLY A 311 13.40 1.47 -18.25
CA GLY A 311 13.58 2.67 -17.43
C GLY A 311 14.94 2.80 -16.79
N ASP A 312 14.97 3.43 -15.62
CA ASP A 312 16.19 3.62 -14.83
C ASP A 312 16.68 2.31 -14.19
N LYS A 313 15.75 1.42 -13.85
CA LYS A 313 16.02 0.11 -13.24
C LYS A 313 15.07 -0.95 -13.78
N ALA A 314 15.59 -2.14 -14.03
CA ALA A 314 14.82 -3.32 -14.38
C ALA A 314 14.96 -4.40 -13.31
N SER A 315 13.85 -5.00 -12.91
CA SER A 315 13.85 -6.23 -12.14
C SER A 315 14.21 -7.43 -13.02
N ASP A 316 14.57 -8.54 -12.39
CA ASP A 316 14.83 -9.80 -13.10
C ASP A 316 13.61 -10.25 -13.93
N ALA A 317 12.39 -10.03 -13.42
CA ALA A 317 11.14 -10.33 -14.13
C ALA A 317 10.94 -9.46 -15.39
N ASP A 318 11.35 -8.19 -15.36
CA ASP A 318 11.31 -7.31 -16.55
C ASP A 318 12.20 -7.86 -17.65
N LEU A 319 13.45 -8.16 -17.29
CA LEU A 319 14.45 -8.66 -18.22
C LEU A 319 14.07 -10.05 -18.74
N GLN A 320 13.56 -10.92 -17.89
CA GLN A 320 13.11 -12.27 -18.27
C GLN A 320 11.97 -12.21 -19.28
N CYS A 321 10.99 -11.34 -19.05
CA CYS A 321 9.87 -11.21 -19.98
C CYS A 321 10.31 -10.59 -21.32
N LEU A 322 11.11 -9.53 -21.30
CA LEU A 322 11.55 -8.84 -22.52
C LEU A 322 12.53 -9.65 -23.37
N LEU A 323 13.47 -10.34 -22.73
CA LEU A 323 14.50 -11.11 -23.43
C LEU A 323 14.07 -12.54 -23.76
N GLU A 324 13.10 -13.08 -23.01
CA GLU A 324 12.69 -14.49 -23.07
C GLU A 324 13.86 -15.45 -22.84
N TYR A 325 14.79 -15.06 -21.97
CA TYR A 325 15.94 -15.87 -21.58
C TYR A 325 15.72 -16.52 -20.21
N PRO A 326 16.34 -17.69 -19.94
CA PRO A 326 16.43 -18.22 -18.59
C PRO A 326 17.13 -17.24 -17.64
N VAL A 327 16.75 -17.25 -16.37
CA VAL A 327 17.30 -16.35 -15.34
C VAL A 327 18.83 -16.47 -15.24
N GLU A 328 19.35 -17.68 -15.40
CA GLU A 328 20.79 -17.97 -15.36
C GLU A 328 21.55 -17.24 -16.47
N LYS A 329 20.98 -17.20 -17.68
CA LYS A 329 21.56 -16.50 -18.82
C LYS A 329 21.49 -14.98 -18.63
N ILE A 330 20.43 -14.47 -18.02
CA ILE A 330 20.32 -13.04 -17.70
C ILE A 330 21.37 -12.66 -16.66
N SER A 331 21.51 -13.46 -15.60
CA SER A 331 22.53 -13.25 -14.57
C SER A 331 23.94 -13.29 -15.15
N GLU A 332 24.23 -14.20 -16.09
CA GLU A 332 25.51 -14.25 -16.81
C GLU A 332 25.75 -12.95 -17.59
N LEU A 333 24.78 -12.51 -18.41
CA LEU A 333 24.91 -11.29 -19.21
C LEU A 333 25.04 -10.03 -18.35
N VAL A 334 24.30 -9.94 -17.24
CA VAL A 334 24.42 -8.85 -16.27
C VAL A 334 25.81 -8.86 -15.61
N GLY A 335 26.34 -10.04 -15.29
CA GLY A 335 27.71 -10.19 -14.78
C GLY A 335 28.75 -9.64 -15.76
N VAL A 336 28.72 -10.10 -17.01
CA VAL A 336 29.63 -9.61 -18.06
C VAL A 336 29.49 -8.09 -18.27
N ALA A 337 28.27 -7.57 -18.32
CA ALA A 337 28.04 -6.13 -18.47
C ALA A 337 28.49 -5.30 -17.26
N SER A 338 28.46 -5.89 -16.06
CA SER A 338 28.95 -5.27 -14.82
C SER A 338 30.48 -5.25 -14.78
N ASP A 339 31.12 -6.34 -15.23
CA ASP A 339 32.59 -6.41 -15.37
C ASP A 339 33.11 -5.37 -16.38
N LEU A 340 32.34 -5.12 -17.44
CA LEU A 340 32.58 -4.05 -18.41
C LEU A 340 32.15 -2.65 -17.89
N GLY A 341 31.63 -2.54 -16.67
CA GLY A 341 31.28 -1.28 -16.02
C GLY A 341 30.05 -0.56 -16.61
N PHE A 342 29.27 -1.22 -17.46
CA PHE A 342 28.03 -0.65 -18.02
C PHE A 342 26.88 -0.69 -17.02
N LEU A 343 26.77 -1.78 -16.27
CA LEU A 343 25.66 -2.04 -15.35
C LEU A 343 26.11 -2.13 -13.90
N ARG A 344 25.15 -1.87 -13.01
CA ARG A 344 25.22 -2.20 -11.59
C ARG A 344 24.02 -3.08 -11.25
N SER A 345 24.24 -4.06 -10.39
CA SER A 345 23.16 -4.90 -9.84
C SER A 345 23.15 -4.76 -8.32
N GLN A 346 21.99 -4.42 -7.76
CA GLN A 346 21.73 -4.37 -6.32
C GLN A 346 20.34 -4.93 -6.04
N ARG A 347 20.23 -5.87 -5.08
CA ARG A 347 18.96 -6.39 -4.56
C ARG A 347 17.94 -6.78 -5.65
N SER A 348 18.39 -7.54 -6.67
CA SER A 348 17.56 -7.99 -7.81
C SER A 348 17.03 -6.89 -8.72
N ALA A 349 17.68 -5.72 -8.72
CA ALA A 349 17.47 -4.66 -9.70
C ALA A 349 18.76 -4.38 -10.48
N THR A 350 18.65 -4.37 -11.79
CA THR A 350 19.71 -4.06 -12.74
C THR A 350 19.51 -2.65 -13.28
N ALA A 351 20.56 -1.85 -13.27
CA ALA A 351 20.53 -0.47 -13.75
C ALA A 351 21.81 -0.14 -14.52
N PHE A 352 21.76 0.87 -15.39
CA PHE A 352 22.99 1.47 -15.88
C PHE A 352 23.78 2.10 -14.73
N THR A 353 25.10 2.06 -14.82
CA THR A 353 25.97 2.74 -13.84
C THR A 353 25.81 4.26 -13.89
N HIS A 354 25.41 4.80 -15.05
CA HIS A 354 25.13 6.22 -15.24
C HIS A 354 24.19 6.46 -16.44
N ASP A 355 23.32 7.48 -16.37
CA ASP A 355 22.32 7.79 -17.41
C ASP A 355 22.94 8.10 -18.78
N ILE A 356 24.10 8.74 -18.81
CA ILE A 356 24.87 8.97 -20.04
C ILE A 356 25.10 7.70 -20.88
N ILE A 357 25.29 6.53 -20.23
CA ILE A 357 25.48 5.25 -20.94
C ILE A 357 24.16 4.81 -21.56
N ARG A 358 23.05 4.93 -20.80
CA ARG A 358 21.70 4.64 -21.27
C ARG A 358 21.33 5.48 -22.49
N ARG A 359 21.64 6.78 -22.49
CA ARG A 359 21.37 7.68 -23.62
C ARG A 359 22.08 7.26 -24.90
N VAL A 360 23.35 6.88 -24.82
CA VAL A 360 24.07 6.39 -26.00
C VAL A 360 23.44 5.09 -26.52
N PHE A 361 23.07 4.16 -25.64
CA PHE A 361 22.40 2.93 -26.07
C PHE A 361 20.98 3.18 -26.62
N LEU A 362 20.25 4.18 -26.12
CA LEU A 362 18.96 4.60 -26.70
C LEU A 362 19.10 5.05 -28.16
N GLU A 363 20.16 5.77 -28.51
CA GLU A 363 20.42 6.17 -29.90
C GLU A 363 20.65 4.96 -30.81
N PHE A 364 21.36 3.92 -30.31
CA PHE A 364 21.53 2.66 -31.06
C PHE A 364 20.22 1.90 -31.30
N LEU A 365 19.20 2.13 -30.47
CA LEU A 365 17.91 1.43 -30.53
C LEU A 365 16.86 2.14 -31.37
N ALA A 366 17.12 3.36 -31.85
CA ALA A 366 16.15 4.18 -32.57
C ALA A 366 15.36 3.42 -33.67
N PRO A 367 15.96 2.49 -34.46
CA PRO A 367 15.21 1.74 -35.47
C PRO A 367 14.19 0.74 -34.92
N GLU A 368 14.44 0.15 -33.74
CA GLU A 368 13.64 -0.94 -33.15
C GLU A 368 12.84 -0.51 -31.92
N GLN A 369 12.96 0.76 -31.50
CA GLN A 369 12.42 1.27 -30.25
C GLN A 369 10.92 0.96 -30.10
N ARG A 370 10.11 1.17 -31.14
CA ARG A 370 8.67 0.88 -31.10
C ARG A 370 8.36 -0.58 -30.76
N ALA A 371 9.12 -1.52 -31.32
CA ALA A 371 8.90 -2.95 -31.08
C ALA A 371 9.22 -3.33 -29.63
N TRP A 372 10.28 -2.75 -29.07
CA TRP A 372 10.63 -2.96 -27.66
C TRP A 372 9.59 -2.35 -26.70
N HIS A 373 9.07 -1.16 -26.99
CA HIS A 373 7.99 -0.57 -26.20
C HIS A 373 6.71 -1.40 -26.27
N SER A 374 6.32 -1.88 -27.46
CA SER A 374 5.17 -2.79 -27.63
C SER A 374 5.35 -4.06 -26.79
N LYS A 375 6.50 -4.73 -26.92
CA LYS A 375 6.82 -5.93 -26.15
C LYS A 375 6.80 -5.69 -24.65
N PHE A 376 7.29 -4.53 -24.19
CA PHE A 376 7.29 -4.25 -22.76
C PHE A 376 5.89 -3.95 -22.23
N SER A 377 4.99 -3.35 -23.02
CA SER A 377 3.58 -3.25 -22.65
C SER A 377 2.94 -4.63 -22.42
N ASP A 378 3.20 -5.59 -23.31
CA ASP A 378 2.70 -6.97 -23.14
C ASP A 378 3.28 -7.64 -21.89
N CYS A 379 4.55 -7.37 -21.59
CA CYS A 379 5.17 -7.81 -20.35
C CYS A 379 4.52 -7.20 -19.11
N LEU A 380 4.22 -5.90 -19.12
CA LEU A 380 3.55 -5.21 -18.01
C LEU A 380 2.19 -5.81 -17.69
N ILE A 381 1.41 -6.24 -18.69
CA ILE A 381 0.14 -6.96 -18.45
C ILE A 381 0.36 -8.21 -17.58
N ARG A 382 1.51 -8.89 -17.70
CA ARG A 382 1.82 -10.12 -16.96
C ARG A 382 2.47 -9.86 -15.62
N ILE A 383 3.44 -8.94 -15.56
CA ILE A 383 4.30 -8.74 -14.37
C ILE A 383 3.80 -7.62 -13.45
N ARG A 384 3.03 -6.65 -13.96
CA ARG A 384 2.45 -5.53 -13.21
C ARG A 384 1.09 -5.14 -13.81
N PRO A 385 0.08 -6.03 -13.79
CA PRO A 385 -1.18 -5.83 -14.51
C PRO A 385 -1.92 -4.55 -14.13
N SER A 386 -1.79 -4.10 -12.88
CA SER A 386 -2.40 -2.89 -12.35
C SER A 386 -1.67 -1.59 -12.71
N ASP A 387 -0.51 -1.64 -13.37
CA ASP A 387 0.29 -0.45 -13.73
C ASP A 387 -0.14 0.13 -15.09
N TYR A 388 -1.38 0.60 -15.11
CA TYR A 388 -1.99 1.21 -16.29
C TYR A 388 -1.26 2.47 -16.77
N GLY A 389 -0.63 3.21 -15.85
CA GLY A 389 0.17 4.39 -16.16
C GLY A 389 1.40 4.05 -17.02
N ARG A 390 2.23 3.10 -16.58
CA ARG A 390 3.38 2.65 -17.38
C ARG A 390 2.94 2.03 -18.71
N ARG A 391 1.90 1.20 -18.70
CA ARG A 391 1.35 0.59 -19.92
C ARG A 391 1.01 1.65 -20.96
N ALA A 392 0.35 2.73 -20.56
CA ALA A 392 0.01 3.83 -21.47
C ALA A 392 1.23 4.47 -22.13
N VAL A 393 2.29 4.74 -21.36
CA VAL A 393 3.53 5.34 -21.88
C VAL A 393 4.16 4.43 -22.95
N HIS A 394 4.22 3.12 -22.69
CA HIS A 394 4.80 2.16 -23.63
C HIS A 394 3.92 1.95 -24.87
N LEU A 395 2.59 1.93 -24.73
CA LEU A 395 1.68 1.85 -25.88
C LEU A 395 1.80 3.09 -26.79
N ALA A 396 1.86 4.30 -26.21
CA ALA A 396 2.06 5.52 -26.97
C ALA A 396 3.43 5.52 -27.69
N ALA A 397 4.50 5.13 -27.00
CA ALA A 397 5.83 5.01 -27.60
C ALA A 397 5.91 3.91 -28.69
N ALA A 398 5.05 2.89 -28.63
CA ALA A 398 4.89 1.88 -29.67
C ALA A 398 4.05 2.38 -30.86
N GLY A 399 3.27 3.45 -30.69
CA GLY A 399 2.33 3.99 -31.67
C GLY A 399 0.92 3.38 -31.61
N ASP A 400 0.58 2.67 -30.54
CA ASP A 400 -0.78 2.18 -30.27
C ASP A 400 -1.56 3.22 -29.44
N GLU A 401 -2.08 4.23 -30.11
CA GLU A 401 -2.79 5.34 -29.47
C GLU A 401 -4.09 4.91 -28.77
N VAL A 402 -4.82 3.96 -29.36
CA VAL A 402 -6.11 3.47 -28.81
C VAL A 402 -5.88 2.68 -27.52
N GLY A 403 -4.87 1.80 -27.52
CA GLY A 403 -4.43 1.10 -26.31
C GLY A 403 -3.92 2.07 -25.24
N ALA A 404 -3.10 3.05 -25.65
CA ALA A 404 -2.56 4.06 -24.74
C ALA A 404 -3.65 4.92 -24.10
N GLU A 405 -4.68 5.30 -24.84
CA GLU A 405 -5.85 6.02 -24.35
C GLU A 405 -6.62 5.18 -23.32
N SER A 406 -6.93 3.92 -23.66
CA SER A 406 -7.64 3.01 -22.76
C SER A 406 -6.88 2.81 -21.44
N ALA A 407 -5.57 2.58 -21.50
CA ALA A 407 -4.72 2.43 -20.33
C ALA A 407 -4.63 3.73 -19.49
N ARG A 408 -4.55 4.90 -20.13
CA ARG A 408 -4.62 6.20 -19.44
C ARG A 408 -5.91 6.32 -18.65
N VAL A 409 -7.06 6.11 -19.30
CA VAL A 409 -8.37 6.21 -18.65
C VAL A 409 -8.49 5.21 -17.49
N MET A 410 -8.00 3.98 -17.64
CA MET A 410 -7.97 3.00 -16.55
C MET A 410 -7.12 3.46 -15.36
N SER A 411 -5.96 4.09 -15.59
CA SER A 411 -5.12 4.69 -14.54
C SER A 411 -5.85 5.81 -13.79
N LEU A 412 -6.61 6.64 -14.51
CA LEU A 412 -7.44 7.68 -13.92
C LEU A 412 -8.55 7.09 -13.06
N LEU A 413 -9.31 6.13 -13.61
CA LEU A 413 -10.43 5.49 -12.92
C LEU A 413 -9.93 4.72 -11.69
N GLN A 414 -8.75 4.10 -11.75
CA GLN A 414 -8.07 3.52 -10.60
C GLN A 414 -7.87 4.56 -9.49
N SER A 415 -7.38 5.75 -9.86
CA SER A 415 -7.20 6.86 -8.93
C SER A 415 -8.53 7.37 -8.36
N VAL A 416 -9.62 7.36 -9.13
CA VAL A 416 -10.97 7.70 -8.62
C VAL A 416 -11.45 6.65 -7.60
N ARG A 417 -11.30 5.34 -7.91
CA ARG A 417 -11.73 4.24 -7.04
C ARG A 417 -11.01 4.23 -5.69
N GLU A 418 -9.71 4.46 -5.70
CA GLU A 418 -8.89 4.52 -4.49
C GLU A 418 -9.08 5.85 -3.73
N GLN A 419 -10.12 6.62 -4.08
CA GLN A 419 -10.47 7.93 -3.51
C GLN A 419 -9.32 8.93 -3.61
N ARG A 420 -8.46 8.81 -4.64
CA ARG A 420 -7.31 9.70 -4.84
C ARG A 420 -7.71 11.08 -5.37
N ILE A 421 -8.81 11.16 -6.10
CA ILE A 421 -9.30 12.38 -6.75
C ILE A 421 -10.76 12.62 -6.31
N LEU A 422 -10.95 13.27 -5.16
CA LEU A 422 -12.29 13.68 -4.71
C LEU A 422 -12.64 15.11 -5.16
N HIS A 423 -11.64 15.97 -5.46
CA HIS A 423 -11.88 17.36 -5.86
C HIS A 423 -10.79 17.90 -6.81
N SER A 424 -11.26 18.57 -7.89
CA SER A 424 -10.61 19.52 -8.83
C SER A 424 -9.40 19.15 -9.69
N ASP A 425 -8.54 18.20 -9.34
CA ASP A 425 -7.22 18.12 -10.02
C ASP A 425 -7.13 17.00 -11.09
N GLY A 426 -8.24 16.33 -11.37
CA GLY A 426 -8.31 15.16 -12.25
C GLY A 426 -8.25 15.44 -13.75
N ASP A 427 -8.03 16.68 -14.18
CA ASP A 427 -7.98 17.05 -15.60
C ASP A 427 -6.61 16.82 -16.22
N TRP A 428 -5.60 16.41 -15.44
CA TRP A 428 -4.25 16.14 -15.95
C TRP A 428 -4.27 15.17 -17.15
N ILE A 429 -5.18 14.18 -17.15
CA ILE A 429 -5.25 13.23 -18.27
C ILE A 429 -5.90 13.83 -19.52
N LEU A 430 -6.90 14.71 -19.35
CA LEU A 430 -7.53 15.48 -20.41
C LEU A 430 -6.58 16.56 -20.96
N GLN A 431 -5.62 16.99 -20.13
CA GLN A 431 -4.56 17.94 -20.51
C GLN A 431 -3.39 17.26 -21.24
N ILE A 432 -3.07 15.99 -20.92
CA ILE A 432 -2.00 15.24 -21.59
C ILE A 432 -2.40 14.85 -23.02
N ALA A 433 -3.63 14.38 -23.22
CA ALA A 433 -4.17 14.22 -24.57
C ALA A 433 -5.70 14.21 -24.57
N PRO A 434 -6.32 14.74 -25.63
CA PRO A 434 -7.77 14.69 -25.78
C PRO A 434 -8.25 13.24 -25.88
N VAL A 435 -9.33 12.93 -25.16
CA VAL A 435 -10.11 11.70 -25.31
C VAL A 435 -11.38 12.00 -26.12
N ASP A 436 -12.02 10.97 -26.66
CA ASP A 436 -13.30 11.17 -27.35
C ASP A 436 -14.44 11.52 -26.37
N GLN A 437 -15.52 12.12 -26.88
CA GLN A 437 -16.65 12.59 -26.06
C GLN A 437 -17.34 11.48 -25.26
N ASN A 438 -17.40 10.25 -25.78
CA ASN A 438 -18.03 9.14 -25.06
C ASN A 438 -17.16 8.71 -23.87
N THR A 439 -15.84 8.69 -24.07
CA THR A 439 -14.86 8.37 -23.03
C THR A 439 -14.83 9.44 -21.95
N GLU A 440 -14.85 10.72 -22.32
CA GLU A 440 -14.97 11.84 -21.37
C GLU A 440 -16.25 11.73 -20.55
N HIS A 441 -17.39 11.47 -21.20
CA HIS A 441 -18.66 11.31 -20.51
C HIS A 441 -18.66 10.13 -19.54
N LEU A 442 -18.03 9.01 -19.89
CA LEU A 442 -17.88 7.86 -18.99
C LEU A 442 -17.10 8.22 -17.73
N ILE A 443 -15.98 8.93 -17.88
CA ILE A 443 -15.15 9.39 -16.75
C ILE A 443 -15.99 10.25 -15.81
N GLU A 444 -16.72 11.23 -16.34
CA GLU A 444 -17.60 12.10 -15.55
C GLU A 444 -18.70 11.30 -14.84
N THR A 445 -19.32 10.34 -15.52
CA THR A 445 -20.36 9.48 -14.96
C THR A 445 -19.82 8.65 -13.78
N ILE A 446 -18.65 8.04 -13.89
CA ILE A 446 -18.03 7.27 -12.78
C ILE A 446 -17.61 8.18 -11.62
N ARG A 447 -17.04 9.36 -11.89
CA ARG A 447 -16.70 10.35 -10.86
C ARG A 447 -17.93 10.82 -10.09
N ALA A 448 -19.00 11.17 -10.81
CA ALA A 448 -20.25 11.61 -10.21
C ALA A 448 -20.88 10.50 -9.34
N ALA A 449 -20.90 9.26 -9.84
CA ALA A 449 -21.38 8.11 -9.07
C ALA A 449 -20.55 7.89 -7.79
N THR A 450 -19.22 8.01 -7.85
CA THR A 450 -18.34 7.88 -6.69
C THR A 450 -18.61 8.97 -5.64
N ALA A 451 -18.86 10.21 -6.08
CA ALA A 451 -19.23 11.31 -5.19
C ALA A 451 -20.60 11.10 -4.51
N LEU A 452 -21.55 10.46 -5.21
CA LEU A 452 -22.85 10.08 -4.65
C LEU A 452 -22.72 8.94 -3.62
N VAL A 453 -21.86 7.95 -3.89
CA VAL A 453 -21.52 6.87 -2.94
C VAL A 453 -20.90 7.43 -1.66
N ALA A 454 -20.01 8.41 -1.76
CA ALA A 454 -19.44 9.09 -0.58
C ALA A 454 -20.52 9.78 0.29
N LYS A 455 -21.64 10.19 -0.31
CA LYS A 455 -22.82 10.75 0.38
C LYS A 455 -23.86 9.69 0.77
N ARG A 456 -23.57 8.41 0.55
CA ARG A 456 -24.48 7.25 0.75
C ARG A 456 -25.75 7.30 -0.11
N ASP A 457 -25.76 8.06 -1.20
CA ASP A 457 -26.86 8.10 -2.16
C ASP A 457 -26.67 7.03 -3.25
N TYR A 458 -26.83 5.77 -2.83
CA TYR A 458 -26.61 4.60 -3.71
C TYR A 458 -27.62 4.53 -4.86
N GLY A 459 -28.87 4.99 -4.63
CA GLY A 459 -29.93 5.01 -5.63
C GLY A 459 -29.58 5.91 -6.81
N ALA A 460 -29.19 7.17 -6.54
CA ALA A 460 -28.76 8.09 -7.59
C ALA A 460 -27.49 7.60 -8.30
N ALA A 461 -26.54 7.02 -7.56
CA ALA A 461 -25.32 6.48 -8.14
C ALA A 461 -25.61 5.33 -9.13
N ILE A 462 -26.50 4.41 -8.76
CA ILE A 462 -26.94 3.31 -9.64
C ILE A 462 -27.66 3.85 -10.87
N SER A 463 -28.59 4.78 -10.71
CA SER A 463 -29.31 5.38 -11.83
C SER A 463 -28.34 6.01 -12.82
N ARG A 464 -27.32 6.74 -12.33
CA ARG A 464 -26.32 7.41 -13.15
C ARG A 464 -25.47 6.42 -13.96
N LEU A 465 -25.04 5.30 -13.37
CA LEU A 465 -24.24 4.28 -14.07
C LEU A 465 -25.08 3.38 -14.98
N SER A 466 -26.40 3.31 -14.75
CA SER A 466 -27.31 2.44 -15.52
C SER A 466 -27.94 3.12 -16.73
N SER A 467 -28.01 4.45 -16.76
CA SER A 467 -28.74 5.22 -17.78
C SER A 467 -28.00 5.39 -19.08
N ASP A 468 -26.67 5.22 -19.09
CA ASP A 468 -25.83 5.70 -20.16
C ASP A 468 -25.31 4.54 -21.03
N THR A 469 -25.66 4.56 -22.32
CA THR A 469 -25.01 3.75 -23.35
C THR A 469 -23.75 4.44 -23.84
N PHE A 470 -22.59 3.86 -23.56
CA PHE A 470 -21.30 4.35 -24.02
C PHE A 470 -20.83 3.53 -25.23
N TYR A 471 -20.35 4.21 -26.27
CA TYR A 471 -19.62 3.57 -27.38
C TYR A 471 -18.12 3.72 -27.13
N VAL A 472 -17.59 2.91 -26.21
CA VAL A 472 -16.19 2.94 -25.78
C VAL A 472 -15.59 1.52 -25.80
N ASN A 473 -14.28 1.43 -25.56
CA ASN A 473 -13.57 0.16 -25.44
C ASN A 473 -14.20 -0.77 -24.38
N GLU A 474 -14.26 -2.08 -24.67
CA GLU A 474 -14.83 -3.10 -23.79
C GLU A 474 -14.23 -3.11 -22.37
N ILE A 475 -12.95 -2.77 -22.22
CA ILE A 475 -12.26 -2.69 -20.93
C ILE A 475 -12.87 -1.58 -20.06
N LEU A 476 -13.21 -0.44 -20.67
CA LEU A 476 -13.81 0.70 -19.97
C LEU A 476 -15.28 0.44 -19.60
N LEU A 477 -16.02 -0.29 -20.45
CA LEU A 477 -17.36 -0.76 -20.13
C LEU A 477 -17.35 -1.74 -18.96
N ALA A 478 -16.41 -2.67 -18.96
CA ALA A 478 -16.23 -3.61 -17.86
C ALA A 478 -15.85 -2.91 -16.54
N GLU A 479 -15.05 -1.84 -16.61
CA GLU A 479 -14.73 -1.02 -15.44
C GLU A 479 -15.97 -0.29 -14.87
N ARG A 480 -16.85 0.23 -15.74
CA ARG A 480 -18.16 0.75 -15.32
C ARG A 480 -19.00 -0.33 -14.63
N ASP A 481 -19.07 -1.51 -15.22
CA ASP A 481 -19.89 -2.62 -14.70
C ASP A 481 -19.37 -3.13 -13.36
N TYR A 482 -18.04 -3.16 -13.20
CA TYR A 482 -17.40 -3.39 -11.91
C TYR A 482 -17.80 -2.34 -10.87
N CYS A 483 -17.72 -1.04 -11.20
CA CYS A 483 -18.12 0.03 -10.29
C CYS A 483 -19.60 -0.07 -9.90
N LEU A 484 -20.48 -0.35 -10.86
CA LEU A 484 -21.91 -0.54 -10.61
C LEU A 484 -22.16 -1.76 -9.72
N ALA A 485 -21.51 -2.89 -9.99
CA ALA A 485 -21.60 -4.09 -9.17
C ALA A 485 -21.15 -3.81 -7.74
N GLN A 486 -20.04 -3.09 -7.54
CA GLN A 486 -19.58 -2.69 -6.20
C GLN A 486 -20.66 -1.89 -5.44
N ILE A 487 -21.28 -0.90 -6.09
CA ILE A 487 -22.33 -0.09 -5.45
C ILE A 487 -23.55 -0.94 -5.11
N LEU A 488 -23.95 -1.85 -6.00
CA LEU A 488 -25.04 -2.80 -5.74
C LEU A 488 -24.73 -3.67 -4.50
N THR A 489 -23.47 -4.06 -4.28
CA THR A 489 -23.12 -4.83 -3.08
C THR A 489 -23.32 -4.07 -1.77
N MET A 490 -23.38 -2.73 -1.81
CA MET A 490 -23.62 -1.90 -0.63
C MET A 490 -25.09 -1.87 -0.22
N ILE A 491 -26.03 -2.14 -1.13
CA ILE A 491 -27.48 -2.17 -0.85
C ILE A 491 -27.91 -3.47 -0.19
N ARG A 492 -27.19 -4.57 -0.45
CA ARG A 492 -27.35 -5.88 0.22
C ARG A 492 -28.68 -6.62 0.05
N THR A 493 -29.59 -6.17 -0.82
CA THR A 493 -30.79 -6.95 -1.21
C THR A 493 -30.45 -8.09 -2.15
N GLU A 494 -31.18 -9.22 -2.08
CA GLU A 494 -30.98 -10.36 -2.99
C GLU A 494 -31.01 -9.94 -4.46
N ALA A 495 -31.96 -9.07 -4.83
CA ALA A 495 -32.06 -8.54 -6.19
C ALA A 495 -30.84 -7.71 -6.61
N SER A 496 -30.30 -6.87 -5.70
CA SER A 496 -29.09 -6.10 -5.97
C SER A 496 -27.86 -6.99 -6.12
N GLN A 497 -27.72 -8.02 -5.28
CA GLN A 497 -26.63 -8.99 -5.34
C GLN A 497 -26.71 -9.84 -6.62
N ALA A 498 -27.89 -10.32 -7.00
CA ALA A 498 -28.10 -11.07 -8.24
C ALA A 498 -27.75 -10.23 -9.48
N ARG A 499 -28.14 -8.94 -9.48
CA ARG A 499 -27.76 -8.00 -10.53
C ARG A 499 -26.25 -7.76 -10.57
N ALA A 500 -25.61 -7.58 -9.42
CA ALA A 500 -24.16 -7.43 -9.32
C ALA A 500 -23.43 -8.65 -9.90
N LEU A 501 -23.89 -9.86 -9.55
CA LEU A 501 -23.33 -11.11 -10.06
C LEU A 501 -23.44 -11.21 -11.58
N ALA A 502 -24.59 -10.84 -12.15
CA ALA A 502 -24.79 -10.88 -13.60
C ALA A 502 -23.82 -9.93 -14.36
N LEU A 503 -23.53 -8.75 -13.81
CA LEU A 503 -22.60 -7.79 -14.41
C LEU A 503 -21.15 -8.29 -14.45
N ILE A 504 -20.72 -9.04 -13.45
CA ILE A 504 -19.31 -9.44 -13.29
C ILE A 504 -19.00 -10.88 -13.72
N SER A 505 -20.02 -11.69 -14.07
CA SER A 505 -19.83 -13.10 -14.43
C SER A 505 -19.50 -13.34 -15.91
N ASP A 506 -19.71 -12.35 -16.79
CA ASP A 506 -19.73 -12.54 -18.25
C ASP A 506 -18.43 -12.06 -18.93
N ASN A 507 -17.25 -12.61 -18.57
CA ASN A 507 -15.96 -12.11 -19.10
C ASN A 507 -14.90 -13.20 -19.34
N PRO A 508 -15.11 -14.15 -20.28
CA PRO A 508 -14.28 -15.36 -20.41
C PRO A 508 -12.85 -15.17 -20.92
N SER A 509 -12.38 -13.94 -21.20
CA SER A 509 -11.01 -13.69 -21.70
C SER A 509 -10.19 -12.66 -20.92
N PHE A 510 -10.74 -12.08 -19.85
CA PHE A 510 -10.02 -11.05 -19.09
C PHE A 510 -8.91 -11.60 -18.20
N GLU A 511 -8.94 -12.87 -17.82
CA GLU A 511 -7.86 -13.50 -17.04
C GLU A 511 -6.48 -13.30 -17.70
N GLU A 512 -6.42 -13.33 -19.03
CA GLU A 512 -5.19 -13.13 -19.82
C GLU A 512 -5.04 -11.68 -20.31
N ARG A 513 -6.13 -11.05 -20.80
CA ARG A 513 -6.08 -9.74 -21.46
C ARG A 513 -6.03 -8.56 -20.49
N GLU A 514 -6.76 -8.64 -19.38
CA GLU A 514 -6.81 -7.62 -18.33
C GLU A 514 -6.84 -8.25 -16.93
N PRO A 515 -5.71 -8.86 -16.49
CA PRO A 515 -5.69 -9.67 -15.28
C PRO A 515 -6.04 -8.89 -14.01
N ASP A 516 -5.73 -7.59 -13.92
CA ASP A 516 -6.10 -6.73 -12.80
C ASP A 516 -7.63 -6.62 -12.66
N LEU A 517 -8.31 -6.26 -13.75
CA LEU A 517 -9.77 -6.12 -13.76
C LEU A 517 -10.46 -7.45 -13.48
N TRP A 518 -9.96 -8.54 -14.08
CA TRP A 518 -10.47 -9.89 -13.80
C TRP A 518 -10.35 -10.27 -12.32
N ARG A 519 -9.19 -10.05 -11.70
CA ARG A 519 -8.98 -10.33 -10.26
C ARG A 519 -9.98 -9.58 -9.40
N ARG A 520 -10.17 -8.28 -9.67
CA ARG A 520 -11.12 -7.44 -8.94
C ARG A 520 -12.56 -7.92 -9.11
N MET A 521 -12.96 -8.30 -10.32
CA MET A 521 -14.29 -8.86 -10.59
C MET A 521 -14.50 -10.19 -9.88
N GLU A 522 -13.53 -11.10 -9.89
CA GLU A 522 -13.62 -12.38 -9.19
C GLU A 522 -13.60 -12.22 -7.67
N GLU A 523 -12.83 -11.29 -7.12
CA GLU A 523 -12.87 -10.96 -5.68
C GLU A 523 -14.25 -10.43 -5.27
N LEU A 524 -14.86 -9.56 -6.10
CA LEU A 524 -16.22 -9.08 -5.87
C LEU A 524 -17.25 -10.20 -6.03
N LYS A 525 -17.08 -11.08 -7.00
CA LYS A 525 -17.94 -12.24 -7.25
C LYS A 525 -17.93 -13.21 -6.09
N LEU A 526 -16.76 -13.46 -5.48
CA LEU A 526 -16.66 -14.24 -4.24
C LEU A 526 -17.54 -13.65 -3.14
N LEU A 527 -17.44 -12.34 -2.91
CA LEU A 527 -18.24 -11.64 -1.89
C LEU A 527 -19.75 -11.71 -2.20
N VAL A 528 -20.14 -11.49 -3.46
CA VAL A 528 -21.54 -11.55 -3.89
C VAL A 528 -22.11 -12.96 -3.76
N GLN A 529 -21.38 -13.99 -4.19
CA GLN A 529 -21.78 -15.39 -4.03
C GLN A 529 -21.94 -15.75 -2.55
N ARG A 530 -21.04 -15.29 -1.69
CA ARG A 530 -21.15 -15.44 -0.24
C ARG A 530 -22.42 -14.77 0.30
N ASN A 531 -22.70 -13.53 -0.12
CA ASN A 531 -23.90 -12.80 0.33
C ASN A 531 -25.22 -13.46 -0.15
N LEU A 532 -25.18 -14.15 -1.29
CA LEU A 532 -26.30 -14.95 -1.81
C LEU A 532 -26.37 -16.37 -1.21
N GLY A 533 -25.53 -16.71 -0.22
CA GLY A 533 -25.48 -18.05 0.38
C GLY A 533 -24.91 -19.15 -0.54
N ARG A 534 -24.29 -18.79 -1.67
CA ARG A 534 -23.71 -19.71 -2.66
C ARG A 534 -22.28 -20.10 -2.29
N PHE A 535 -22.08 -20.66 -1.10
CA PHE A 535 -20.76 -20.94 -0.53
C PHE A 535 -19.89 -21.86 -1.40
N GLN A 536 -20.47 -22.86 -2.06
CA GLN A 536 -19.72 -23.76 -2.94
C GLN A 536 -19.19 -23.06 -4.20
N GLU A 537 -19.96 -22.12 -4.75
CA GLU A 537 -19.52 -21.29 -5.87
C GLU A 537 -18.42 -20.32 -5.41
N ALA A 538 -18.58 -19.69 -4.24
CA ALA A 538 -17.58 -18.80 -3.66
C ALA A 538 -16.25 -19.52 -3.39
N ARG A 539 -16.28 -20.76 -2.86
CA ARG A 539 -15.09 -21.63 -2.69
C ARG A 539 -14.47 -22.06 -4.01
N ARG A 540 -15.22 -22.08 -5.12
CA ARG A 540 -14.68 -22.33 -6.45
C ARG A 540 -13.95 -21.09 -6.97
N THR A 541 -14.58 -19.92 -6.92
CA THR A 541 -13.95 -18.65 -7.28
C THR A 541 -12.68 -18.38 -6.46
N GLU A 542 -12.70 -18.65 -5.15
CA GLU A 542 -11.51 -18.53 -4.29
C GLU A 542 -10.35 -19.43 -4.75
N ARG A 543 -10.65 -20.66 -5.18
CA ARG A 543 -9.63 -21.59 -5.70
C ARG A 543 -9.06 -21.11 -7.02
N GLU A 544 -9.89 -20.58 -7.91
CA GLU A 544 -9.48 -20.02 -9.20
C GLU A 544 -8.55 -18.80 -9.00
N LEU A 545 -8.97 -17.85 -8.16
CA LEU A 545 -8.15 -16.69 -7.76
C LEU A 545 -6.81 -17.10 -7.13
N ARG A 546 -6.84 -18.06 -6.20
CA ARG A 546 -5.63 -18.55 -5.55
C ARG A 546 -4.65 -19.15 -6.54
N GLN A 547 -5.13 -20.02 -7.44
CA GLN A 547 -4.28 -20.64 -8.46
C GLN A 547 -3.66 -19.58 -9.38
N HIS A 548 -4.42 -18.56 -9.75
CA HIS A 548 -3.90 -17.45 -10.55
C HIS A 548 -2.78 -16.70 -9.85
N TYR A 549 -2.99 -16.33 -8.57
CA TYR A 549 -1.95 -15.66 -7.80
C TYR A 549 -0.72 -16.55 -7.56
N GLU A 550 -0.90 -17.84 -7.26
CA GLU A 550 0.21 -18.79 -7.08
C GLU A 550 1.05 -18.95 -8.35
N ARG A 551 0.42 -18.99 -9.53
CA ARG A 551 1.12 -19.05 -10.83
C ARG A 551 1.91 -17.79 -11.15
N SER A 552 1.47 -16.64 -10.63
CA SER A 552 2.06 -15.32 -10.92
C SER A 552 3.01 -14.81 -9.84
N MET A 553 3.05 -15.43 -8.66
CA MET A 553 3.84 -14.99 -7.49
C MET A 553 5.35 -14.83 -7.78
N GLY A 554 5.90 -15.55 -8.75
CA GLY A 554 7.32 -15.46 -9.11
C GLY A 554 7.70 -14.19 -9.89
N PHE A 555 6.74 -13.47 -10.47
CA PHE A 555 7.01 -12.33 -11.36
C PHE A 555 6.04 -11.15 -11.19
N ASP A 556 4.87 -11.36 -10.58
CA ASP A 556 3.91 -10.32 -10.25
C ASP A 556 4.03 -9.92 -8.77
N PHE A 557 4.51 -8.70 -8.55
CA PHE A 557 4.72 -8.14 -7.21
C PHE A 557 3.42 -8.02 -6.39
N SER A 558 2.27 -7.91 -7.04
CA SER A 558 0.96 -7.79 -6.39
C SER A 558 0.38 -9.14 -5.95
N ALA A 559 0.85 -10.25 -6.53
CA ALA A 559 0.21 -11.56 -6.34
C ALA A 559 0.34 -12.08 -4.90
N ALA A 560 1.48 -11.85 -4.23
CA ALA A 560 1.66 -12.24 -2.84
C ALA A 560 0.73 -11.46 -1.88
N LEU A 561 0.48 -10.17 -2.18
CA LEU A 561 -0.48 -9.37 -1.43
C LEU A 561 -1.92 -9.84 -1.71
N GLY A 562 -2.25 -10.18 -2.95
CA GLY A 562 -3.53 -10.80 -3.33
C GLY A 562 -3.81 -12.10 -2.56
N LEU A 563 -2.83 -13.00 -2.46
CA LEU A 563 -2.94 -14.22 -1.64
C LEU A 563 -3.14 -13.91 -0.16
N THR A 564 -2.48 -12.86 0.34
CA THR A 564 -2.60 -12.42 1.73
C THR A 564 -4.01 -11.90 2.01
N ARG A 565 -4.59 -11.11 1.10
CA ARG A 565 -5.98 -10.65 1.18
C ARG A 565 -6.99 -11.81 1.14
N LEU A 566 -6.79 -12.78 0.25
CA LEU A 566 -7.64 -13.99 0.21
C LEU A 566 -7.58 -14.78 1.52
N ARG A 567 -6.39 -14.90 2.12
CA ARG A 567 -6.23 -15.56 3.43
C ARG A 567 -6.97 -14.79 4.52
N ARG A 568 -6.92 -13.46 4.51
CA ARG A 568 -7.60 -12.60 5.48
C ARG A 568 -9.12 -12.78 5.47
N ILE A 569 -9.73 -12.87 4.28
CA ILE A 569 -11.19 -12.99 4.12
C ILE A 569 -11.68 -14.44 4.12
N SER A 570 -10.80 -15.42 4.35
CA SER A 570 -11.10 -16.85 4.27
C SER A 570 -12.31 -17.26 5.12
N ASP A 571 -12.47 -16.63 6.28
CA ASP A 571 -13.51 -16.94 7.26
C ASP A 571 -14.93 -16.62 6.75
N SER A 572 -15.03 -15.84 5.67
CA SER A 572 -16.32 -15.57 5.02
C SER A 572 -16.96 -16.79 4.35
N ILE A 573 -16.18 -17.85 4.07
CA ILE A 573 -16.62 -19.04 3.33
C ILE A 573 -16.04 -20.37 3.85
N HIS A 574 -15.12 -20.32 4.82
CA HIS A 574 -14.51 -21.49 5.47
C HIS A 574 -14.64 -21.36 6.98
N ASN A 575 -14.68 -22.51 7.68
CA ASN A 575 -14.75 -22.51 9.13
C ASN A 575 -13.57 -21.77 9.81
N PRO A 576 -13.77 -21.32 11.07
CA PRO A 576 -12.77 -20.56 11.82
C PRO A 576 -11.41 -21.22 11.97
N ARG A 577 -11.34 -22.55 12.03
CA ARG A 577 -10.07 -23.28 12.18
C ARG A 577 -9.19 -23.20 10.94
N ILE A 578 -9.78 -23.41 9.76
CA ILE A 578 -9.07 -23.28 8.48
C ILE A 578 -8.61 -21.83 8.28
N SER A 579 -9.50 -20.89 8.58
CA SER A 579 -9.24 -19.47 8.40
C SER A 579 -8.19 -18.94 9.37
N ASN A 580 -8.14 -19.46 10.60
CA ASN A 580 -7.11 -19.13 11.60
C ASN A 580 -5.69 -19.51 11.14
N ASP A 581 -5.48 -20.72 10.58
CA ASP A 581 -4.18 -21.11 9.99
C ASP A 581 -3.77 -20.20 8.83
N ARG A 582 -4.73 -19.82 7.98
CA ARG A 582 -4.50 -18.92 6.86
C ARG A 582 -4.14 -17.50 7.31
N LEU A 583 -4.82 -16.98 8.34
CA LEU A 583 -4.51 -15.69 8.96
C LEU A 583 -3.11 -15.69 9.58
N LYS A 584 -2.70 -16.77 10.27
CA LYS A 584 -1.32 -16.92 10.78
C LYS A 584 -0.29 -16.84 9.65
N LYS A 585 -0.55 -17.47 8.51
CA LYS A 585 0.30 -17.36 7.30
C LYS A 585 0.29 -15.98 6.66
N ALA A 586 -0.84 -15.27 6.71
CA ALA A 586 -0.94 -13.88 6.23
C ALA A 586 -0.10 -12.95 7.12
N ILE A 587 -0.25 -13.07 8.44
CA ILE A 587 0.55 -12.32 9.41
C ILE A 587 2.02 -12.63 9.23
N ALA A 588 2.45 -13.89 9.11
CA ALA A 588 3.87 -14.23 8.92
C ALA A 588 4.48 -13.65 7.62
N TYR A 589 3.67 -13.43 6.58
CA TYR A 589 4.12 -12.74 5.36
C TYR A 589 4.28 -11.22 5.57
N LEU A 590 3.38 -10.62 6.36
CA LEU A 590 3.33 -9.19 6.61
C LEU A 590 4.30 -8.76 7.73
N ASP A 591 4.49 -9.62 8.73
CA ASP A 591 5.36 -9.43 9.90
C ASP A 591 6.83 -9.50 9.46
N PRO A 592 7.72 -8.66 10.00
CA PRO A 592 9.14 -8.72 9.71
C PRO A 592 9.75 -9.80 10.60
N THR A 593 9.70 -11.05 10.15
CA THR A 593 10.51 -12.12 10.76
C THR A 593 11.68 -12.45 9.85
N GLY A 594 12.92 -12.35 10.36
CA GLY A 594 14.17 -12.66 9.65
C GLY A 594 15.02 -11.42 9.29
N ASP A 595 15.85 -11.52 8.23
CA ASP A 595 16.70 -10.42 7.71
C ASP A 595 15.91 -9.23 7.15
N GLN A 596 14.57 -9.32 7.10
CA GLN A 596 13.71 -8.24 6.62
C GLN A 596 13.38 -7.28 7.76
N SER A 597 13.91 -6.07 7.67
CA SER A 597 13.64 -5.01 8.63
C SER A 597 12.23 -4.43 8.51
N LYS A 598 11.48 -4.59 7.41
CA LYS A 598 10.30 -3.75 7.15
C LYS A 598 8.98 -4.51 7.09
N LEU A 599 7.93 -3.95 7.72
CA LEU A 599 6.54 -4.36 7.47
C LEU A 599 6.18 -4.16 6.00
N ARG A 600 5.59 -5.17 5.38
CA ARG A 600 5.25 -5.12 3.95
C ARG A 600 4.04 -4.24 3.67
N ASP A 601 2.99 -4.39 4.48
CA ASP A 601 1.73 -3.63 4.38
C ASP A 601 1.12 -3.47 5.79
N PRO A 602 1.30 -2.30 6.43
CA PRO A 602 0.77 -2.05 7.77
C PRO A 602 -0.76 -2.01 7.85
N GLU A 603 -1.47 -1.67 6.77
CA GLU A 603 -2.94 -1.68 6.73
C GLU A 603 -3.43 -3.11 6.80
N GLU A 604 -3.01 -3.95 5.86
CA GLU A 604 -3.39 -5.36 5.83
C GLU A 604 -2.94 -6.11 7.08
N TYR A 605 -1.81 -5.71 7.69
CA TYR A 605 -1.33 -6.31 8.94
C TYR A 605 -2.30 -6.09 10.11
N VAL A 606 -2.78 -4.85 10.30
CA VAL A 606 -3.78 -4.52 11.32
C VAL A 606 -5.09 -5.27 11.07
N LEU A 607 -5.55 -5.33 9.81
CA LEU A 607 -6.77 -6.05 9.46
C LEU A 607 -6.63 -7.55 9.74
N CYS A 608 -5.48 -8.15 9.42
CA CYS A 608 -5.20 -9.56 9.71
C CYS A 608 -5.12 -9.84 11.23
N LEU A 609 -4.49 -8.96 12.01
CA LEU A 609 -4.43 -9.11 13.47
C LEU A 609 -5.81 -9.07 14.10
N ASN A 610 -6.67 -8.12 13.69
CA ASN A 610 -8.05 -8.06 14.18
C ASN A 610 -8.85 -9.30 13.81
N ASN A 611 -8.78 -9.76 12.55
CA ASN A 611 -9.50 -10.96 12.12
C ASN A 611 -8.96 -12.21 12.84
N LEU A 612 -7.66 -12.29 13.10
CA LEU A 612 -7.11 -13.40 13.89
C LEU A 612 -7.65 -13.37 15.32
N ALA A 613 -7.69 -12.20 15.97
CA ALA A 613 -8.27 -12.05 17.30
C ALA A 613 -9.75 -12.49 17.33
N ALA A 614 -10.53 -12.08 16.33
CA ALA A 614 -11.90 -12.51 16.11
C ALA A 614 -12.03 -14.03 15.96
N ASN A 615 -11.21 -14.68 15.12
CA ASN A 615 -11.23 -16.14 15.00
C ASN A 615 -10.85 -16.84 16.32
N GLU A 616 -9.87 -16.32 17.07
CA GLU A 616 -9.52 -16.88 18.39
C GLU A 616 -10.66 -16.67 19.42
N LEU A 617 -11.46 -15.59 19.34
CA LEU A 617 -12.69 -15.43 20.13
C LEU A 617 -13.70 -16.54 19.83
N VAL A 618 -13.99 -16.77 18.54
CA VAL A 618 -14.94 -17.80 18.09
C VAL A 618 -14.46 -19.19 18.52
N LEU A 619 -13.16 -19.46 18.44
CA LEU A 619 -12.55 -20.73 18.86
C LEU A 619 -12.39 -20.88 20.39
N GLY A 620 -12.87 -19.94 21.19
CA GLY A 620 -12.80 -20.02 22.65
C GLY A 620 -11.42 -19.77 23.26
N ASN A 621 -10.42 -19.40 22.45
CA ASN A 621 -9.06 -19.12 22.88
C ASN A 621 -8.93 -17.67 23.38
N PHE A 622 -9.71 -17.31 24.40
CA PHE A 622 -9.90 -15.91 24.82
C PHE A 622 -8.60 -15.19 25.21
N GLY A 623 -7.62 -15.90 25.79
CA GLY A 623 -6.30 -15.33 26.09
C GLY A 623 -5.55 -14.89 24.83
N ALA A 624 -5.43 -15.78 23.84
CA ALA A 624 -4.80 -15.46 22.57
C ALA A 624 -5.57 -14.36 21.81
N ALA A 625 -6.90 -14.40 21.86
CA ALA A 625 -7.74 -13.35 21.29
C ALA A 625 -7.42 -11.98 21.90
N TYR A 626 -7.28 -11.91 23.22
CA TYR A 626 -6.93 -10.68 23.93
C TYR A 626 -5.53 -10.19 23.54
N ASP A 627 -4.53 -11.09 23.48
CA ASP A 627 -3.16 -10.75 23.10
C ASP A 627 -3.08 -10.17 21.67
N TYR A 628 -3.75 -10.80 20.69
CA TYR A 628 -3.77 -10.30 19.31
C TYR A 628 -4.55 -9.00 19.16
N ALA A 629 -5.69 -8.87 19.83
CA ALA A 629 -6.49 -7.64 19.81
C ALA A 629 -5.71 -6.47 20.44
N LEU A 630 -5.00 -6.72 21.54
CA LEU A 630 -4.15 -5.74 22.20
C LEU A 630 -2.94 -5.35 21.35
N ARG A 631 -2.25 -6.32 20.75
CA ARG A 631 -1.16 -6.07 19.79
C ARG A 631 -1.65 -5.19 18.62
N CYS A 632 -2.84 -5.47 18.10
CA CYS A 632 -3.48 -4.66 17.07
C CYS A 632 -3.71 -3.22 17.54
N TRP A 633 -4.27 -3.04 18.75
CA TRP A 633 -4.53 -1.72 19.32
C TRP A 633 -3.26 -0.91 19.59
N VAL A 634 -2.24 -1.52 20.22
CA VAL A 634 -0.95 -0.87 20.49
C VAL A 634 -0.27 -0.46 19.19
N PHE A 635 -0.35 -1.31 18.15
CA PHE A 635 0.18 -0.96 16.83
C PHE A 635 -0.52 0.27 16.24
N VAL A 636 -1.84 0.33 16.31
CA VAL A 636 -2.64 1.49 15.84
C VAL A 636 -2.31 2.76 16.63
N ASP A 637 -2.11 2.66 17.95
CA ASP A 637 -1.72 3.79 18.80
C ASP A 637 -0.30 4.30 18.49
N LYS A 638 0.69 3.39 18.40
CA LYS A 638 2.10 3.75 18.21
C LYS A 638 2.41 4.28 16.81
N PHE A 639 1.98 3.55 15.77
CA PHE A 639 2.31 3.90 14.39
C PHE A 639 1.36 4.96 13.84
N THR A 640 0.33 5.35 14.60
CA THR A 640 -0.58 6.47 14.31
C THR A 640 -1.02 6.49 12.84
N SER A 641 -1.39 5.33 12.32
CA SER A 641 -1.87 5.25 10.96
C SER A 641 -3.35 5.68 10.95
N PRO A 642 -3.76 6.75 10.25
CA PRO A 642 -5.18 7.12 10.08
C PRO A 642 -5.94 6.11 9.21
N VAL A 643 -5.36 4.92 9.01
CA VAL A 643 -5.82 3.84 8.16
C VAL A 643 -6.99 3.08 8.76
N VAL A 644 -7.11 3.00 10.09
CA VAL A 644 -8.24 2.29 10.69
C VAL A 644 -9.51 3.13 10.53
N ARG A 645 -10.27 2.85 9.47
CA ARG A 645 -11.55 3.52 9.17
C ARG A 645 -12.63 3.26 10.22
N ARG A 646 -12.51 2.13 10.93
CA ARG A 646 -13.48 1.64 11.92
C ARG A 646 -12.79 1.15 13.21
N PRO A 647 -12.17 2.05 13.99
CA PRO A 647 -11.49 1.66 15.22
C PRO A 647 -12.42 1.04 16.25
N GLU A 648 -13.72 1.32 16.16
CA GLU A 648 -14.75 0.72 17.00
C GLU A 648 -14.84 -0.81 16.86
N ILE A 649 -14.50 -1.38 15.69
CA ILE A 649 -14.43 -2.85 15.51
C ILE A 649 -13.32 -3.44 16.37
N ILE A 650 -12.11 -2.86 16.27
CA ILE A 650 -10.92 -3.35 16.98
C ILE A 650 -11.17 -3.27 18.49
N LEU A 651 -11.66 -2.13 18.95
CA LEU A 651 -11.94 -1.88 20.36
C LEU A 651 -12.98 -2.84 20.94
N SER A 652 -14.06 -3.12 20.20
CA SER A 652 -15.06 -4.10 20.60
C SER A 652 -14.44 -5.47 20.83
N ASN A 653 -13.60 -5.95 19.91
CA ASN A 653 -12.89 -7.22 20.06
C ASN A 653 -11.95 -7.21 21.27
N VAL A 654 -11.24 -6.11 21.54
CA VAL A 654 -10.38 -5.99 22.72
C VAL A 654 -11.20 -6.11 24.01
N LEU A 655 -12.29 -5.36 24.14
CA LEU A 655 -13.12 -5.35 25.36
C LEU A 655 -13.80 -6.70 25.59
N VAL A 656 -14.33 -7.32 24.55
CA VAL A 656 -14.93 -8.65 24.62
C VAL A 656 -13.88 -9.70 25.01
N ALA A 657 -12.70 -9.68 24.37
CA ALA A 657 -11.63 -10.61 24.70
C ALA A 657 -11.10 -10.40 26.13
N GLN A 658 -11.02 -9.16 26.60
CA GLN A 658 -10.63 -8.83 27.98
C GLN A 658 -11.61 -9.41 28.99
N TYR A 659 -12.91 -9.20 28.77
CA TYR A 659 -13.95 -9.75 29.64
C TYR A 659 -13.92 -11.27 29.64
N LEU A 660 -13.87 -11.91 28.46
CA LEU A 660 -13.91 -13.37 28.36
C LEU A 660 -12.65 -14.07 28.88
N SER A 661 -11.49 -13.41 28.83
CA SER A 661 -10.22 -13.96 29.31
C SER A 661 -9.92 -13.66 30.78
N LYS A 662 -10.22 -12.44 31.25
CA LYS A 662 -9.85 -11.94 32.59
C LYS A 662 -11.04 -11.65 33.50
N GLY A 663 -12.27 -11.66 33.00
CA GLY A 663 -13.48 -11.29 33.76
C GLY A 663 -13.57 -9.79 34.08
N ILE A 664 -12.78 -8.96 33.40
CA ILE A 664 -12.72 -7.51 33.65
C ILE A 664 -13.71 -6.80 32.71
N VAL A 665 -14.63 -6.04 33.28
CA VAL A 665 -15.50 -5.12 32.54
C VAL A 665 -14.85 -3.74 32.57
N SER A 666 -14.61 -3.14 31.40
CA SER A 666 -13.93 -1.84 31.28
C SER A 666 -14.88 -0.67 31.54
N ASP A 667 -14.41 0.36 32.25
CA ASP A 667 -15.11 1.63 32.44
C ASP A 667 -15.31 2.42 31.12
N GLU A 668 -14.67 1.99 30.04
CA GLU A 668 -14.65 2.71 28.77
C GLU A 668 -15.78 2.31 27.79
N ILE A 669 -16.68 1.42 28.23
CA ILE A 669 -17.91 1.07 27.50
C ILE A 669 -18.67 2.34 27.09
N ASP A 670 -18.75 3.34 27.97
CA ASP A 670 -19.46 4.60 27.73
C ASP A 670 -18.88 5.41 26.57
N GLU A 671 -17.56 5.45 26.44
CA GLU A 671 -16.90 6.16 25.35
C GLU A 671 -17.10 5.41 24.03
N LEU A 672 -17.05 4.08 24.04
CA LEU A 672 -17.31 3.27 22.84
C LEU A 672 -18.79 3.29 22.41
N LEU A 673 -19.74 3.40 23.36
CA LEU A 673 -21.15 3.64 23.08
C LEU A 673 -21.39 4.99 22.39
N ARG A 674 -20.69 6.04 22.85
CA ARG A 674 -20.77 7.35 22.20
C ARG A 674 -20.26 7.28 20.76
N LEU A 675 -19.19 6.53 20.55
CA LEU A 675 -18.62 6.32 19.22
C LEU A 675 -19.49 5.51 18.29
N SER A 676 -20.06 4.41 18.79
CA SER A 676 -20.95 3.59 17.97
C SER A 676 -22.11 4.45 17.44
N LYS A 677 -22.66 5.34 18.27
CA LYS A 677 -23.68 6.36 17.91
C LYS A 677 -23.24 7.32 16.81
N GLU A 678 -21.99 7.79 16.82
CA GLU A 678 -21.45 8.63 15.74
C GLU A 678 -21.24 7.87 14.42
N PHE A 679 -21.02 6.57 14.48
CA PHE A 679 -20.77 5.70 13.32
C PHE A 679 -22.00 4.93 12.83
N HIS A 680 -23.21 5.24 13.34
CA HIS A 680 -24.45 4.56 12.96
C HIS A 680 -24.60 4.47 11.43
N SER A 681 -24.37 3.26 10.93
CA SER A 681 -25.01 2.73 9.75
C SER A 681 -25.74 1.49 10.22
N ALA A 682 -27.06 1.48 10.07
CA ALA A 682 -27.85 0.28 10.25
C ALA A 682 -27.32 -0.82 9.31
N SER A 683 -26.48 -1.66 9.89
CA SER A 683 -25.65 -2.62 9.20
C SER A 683 -25.41 -3.77 10.17
N SER A 684 -25.12 -4.96 9.63
CA SER A 684 -24.87 -6.15 10.44
C SER A 684 -23.77 -5.93 11.48
N ASP A 685 -22.67 -5.27 11.10
CA ASP A 685 -21.58 -4.96 12.04
C ASP A 685 -22.01 -3.96 13.13
N GLY A 686 -22.89 -3.01 12.81
CA GLY A 686 -23.45 -2.07 13.78
C GLY A 686 -24.34 -2.77 14.81
N VAL A 687 -25.12 -3.76 14.38
CA VAL A 687 -25.95 -4.60 15.26
C VAL A 687 -25.06 -5.47 16.16
N LEU A 688 -24.00 -6.08 15.61
CA LEU A 688 -23.05 -6.88 16.37
C LEU A 688 -22.28 -6.04 17.39
N LEU A 689 -21.80 -4.85 17.00
CA LEU A 689 -21.16 -3.90 17.91
C LEU A 689 -22.10 -3.52 19.07
N THR A 690 -23.35 -3.17 18.75
CA THR A 690 -24.37 -2.82 19.75
C THR A 690 -24.66 -4.01 20.67
N SER A 691 -24.77 -5.23 20.11
CA SER A 691 -25.00 -6.43 20.90
C SER A 691 -23.84 -6.74 21.85
N ASN A 692 -22.59 -6.64 21.38
CA ASN A 692 -21.40 -6.82 22.21
C ASN A 692 -21.34 -5.80 23.35
N LEU A 693 -21.58 -4.53 23.06
CA LEU A 693 -21.61 -3.47 24.07
C LEU A 693 -22.75 -3.69 25.07
N GLY A 694 -23.96 -4.02 24.60
CA GLY A 694 -25.07 -4.38 25.47
C GLY A 694 -24.77 -5.59 26.34
N GLY A 695 -24.08 -6.60 25.80
CA GLY A 695 -23.58 -7.76 26.55
C GLY A 695 -22.58 -7.38 27.64
N LEU A 696 -21.65 -6.45 27.38
CA LEU A 696 -20.73 -5.95 28.40
C LEU A 696 -21.46 -5.16 29.50
N ILE A 697 -22.52 -4.40 29.16
CA ILE A 697 -23.37 -3.71 30.15
C ILE A 697 -24.14 -4.75 31.00
N LEU A 698 -24.66 -5.82 30.38
CA LEU A 698 -25.29 -6.94 31.10
C LEU A 698 -24.32 -7.63 32.06
N ALA A 699 -23.07 -7.83 31.63
CA ALA A 699 -22.01 -8.40 32.47
C ALA A 699 -21.70 -7.53 33.69
N ASN A 700 -21.96 -6.22 33.61
CA ASN A 700 -21.85 -5.27 34.72
C ASN A 700 -23.12 -5.19 35.60
N GLU A 701 -24.09 -6.07 35.38
CA GLU A 701 -25.38 -6.13 36.08
C GLU A 701 -26.29 -4.89 35.91
N ASP A 702 -26.02 -4.02 34.92
CA ASP A 702 -26.87 -2.87 34.60
C ASP A 702 -27.93 -3.25 33.55
N PHE A 703 -28.86 -4.12 33.96
CA PHE A 703 -29.83 -4.74 33.06
C PHE A 703 -30.76 -3.74 32.37
N ALA A 704 -31.20 -2.71 33.10
CA ALA A 704 -32.11 -1.70 32.57
C ALA A 704 -31.46 -0.87 31.46
N ARG A 705 -30.19 -0.50 31.63
CA ARG A 705 -29.42 0.21 30.61
C ARG A 705 -29.14 -0.66 29.39
N ALA A 706 -28.81 -1.93 29.61
CA ALA A 706 -28.60 -2.88 28.51
C ALA A 706 -29.87 -3.08 27.69
N GLU A 707 -31.03 -3.29 28.33
CA GLU A 707 -32.31 -3.42 27.65
C GLU A 707 -32.64 -2.17 26.83
N ALA A 708 -32.50 -0.98 27.42
CA ALA A 708 -32.78 0.28 26.72
C ALA A 708 -31.93 0.44 25.45
N TYR A 709 -30.64 0.09 25.52
CA TYR A 709 -29.71 0.20 24.40
C TYR A 709 -29.98 -0.85 23.30
N LEU A 710 -30.26 -2.10 23.68
CA LEU A 710 -30.57 -3.18 22.74
C LEU A 710 -31.94 -2.98 22.07
N GLU A 711 -32.92 -2.44 22.80
CA GLU A 711 -34.26 -2.14 22.28
C GLU A 711 -34.24 -0.96 21.29
N GLU A 712 -33.40 0.06 21.51
CA GLU A 712 -33.13 1.13 20.53
C GLU A 712 -32.67 0.52 19.19
N CYS A 713 -31.69 -0.37 19.22
CA CYS A 713 -31.20 -1.07 18.03
C CYS A 713 -32.27 -1.97 17.38
N ARG A 714 -33.10 -2.66 18.18
CA ARG A 714 -34.22 -3.48 17.69
C ARG A 714 -35.25 -2.66 16.92
N LEU A 715 -35.59 -1.48 17.42
CA LEU A 715 -36.54 -0.58 16.77
C LEU A 715 -35.97 -0.01 15.46
N GLU A 716 -34.67 0.29 15.43
CA GLU A 716 -34.00 0.67 14.19
C GLU A 716 -34.06 -0.45 13.16
N LEU A 717 -33.82 -1.70 13.55
CA LEU A 717 -33.87 -2.87 12.65
C LEU A 717 -35.22 -3.04 11.92
N GLU A 718 -36.33 -2.56 12.48
CA GLU A 718 -37.64 -2.61 11.80
C GLU A 718 -37.68 -1.77 10.52
N GLN A 719 -36.73 -0.82 10.36
CA GLN A 719 -36.59 0.05 9.20
C GLN A 719 -35.63 -0.50 8.14
N PHE A 720 -34.99 -1.65 8.39
CA PHE A 720 -33.98 -2.25 7.51
C PHE A 720 -34.35 -3.69 7.13
N GLU A 721 -34.50 -3.94 5.84
CA GLU A 721 -34.95 -5.25 5.34
C GLU A 721 -33.85 -6.33 5.50
N ASP A 722 -32.56 -5.98 5.38
CA ASP A 722 -31.48 -6.97 5.23
C ASP A 722 -30.38 -6.91 6.31
N VAL A 723 -30.64 -7.55 7.45
CA VAL A 723 -29.62 -7.85 8.46
C VAL A 723 -29.45 -9.37 8.60
N PHE A 724 -28.18 -9.83 8.54
CA PHE A 724 -27.85 -11.25 8.64
C PHE A 724 -28.45 -11.88 9.90
N ALA A 725 -28.93 -13.13 9.76
CA ALA A 725 -29.51 -13.92 10.84
C ALA A 725 -28.56 -14.02 12.05
N TYR A 726 -27.25 -14.16 11.79
CA TYR A 726 -26.21 -14.13 12.81
C TYR A 726 -26.30 -12.89 13.71
N SER A 727 -26.37 -11.68 13.13
CA SER A 727 -26.49 -10.44 13.91
C SER A 727 -27.79 -10.34 14.70
N ARG A 728 -28.90 -10.78 14.10
CA ARG A 728 -30.21 -10.83 14.76
C ARG A 728 -30.19 -11.75 15.97
N PHE A 729 -29.59 -12.94 15.84
CA PHE A 729 -29.47 -13.90 16.93
C PHE A 729 -28.75 -13.32 18.15
N HIS A 730 -27.59 -12.69 17.97
CA HIS A 730 -26.85 -12.08 19.07
C HIS A 730 -27.65 -10.98 19.75
N LEU A 731 -28.26 -10.06 18.97
CA LEU A 731 -29.08 -8.98 19.51
C LEU A 731 -30.25 -9.52 20.33
N PHE A 732 -31.05 -10.42 19.75
CA PHE A 732 -32.27 -10.91 20.40
C PHE A 732 -31.97 -11.81 21.60
N ASN A 733 -30.87 -12.58 21.59
CA ASN A 733 -30.44 -13.33 22.76
C ASN A 733 -30.14 -12.39 23.94
N ASN A 734 -29.33 -11.35 23.72
CA ASN A 734 -28.94 -10.43 24.79
C ASN A 734 -30.13 -9.58 25.26
N LEU A 735 -31.00 -9.16 24.34
CA LEU A 735 -32.23 -8.44 24.68
C LEU A 735 -33.17 -9.31 25.52
N MET A 736 -33.40 -10.55 25.09
CA MET A 736 -34.20 -11.53 25.83
C MET A 736 -33.66 -11.73 27.24
N LEU A 737 -32.34 -11.92 27.38
CA LEU A 737 -31.71 -12.11 28.69
C LEU A 737 -31.89 -10.87 29.58
N SER A 738 -31.73 -9.66 29.02
CA SER A 738 -31.94 -8.40 29.75
C SER A 738 -33.37 -8.25 30.28
N GLN A 739 -34.36 -8.66 29.49
CA GLN A 739 -35.78 -8.60 29.85
C GLN A 739 -36.13 -9.64 30.92
N TRP A 740 -35.65 -10.88 30.74
CA TRP A 740 -35.88 -11.97 31.67
C TRP A 740 -35.26 -11.71 33.04
N LEU A 741 -34.01 -11.21 33.10
CA LEU A 741 -33.35 -10.84 34.36
C LEU A 741 -34.10 -9.73 35.13
N GLN A 742 -34.82 -8.86 34.41
CA GLN A 742 -35.68 -7.82 34.98
C GLN A 742 -37.13 -8.25 35.21
N ARG A 743 -37.48 -9.50 34.93
CA ARG A 743 -38.87 -10.03 34.99
C ARG A 743 -39.86 -9.26 34.11
N ARG A 744 -39.39 -8.78 32.96
CA ARG A 744 -40.21 -8.19 31.89
C ARG A 744 -40.58 -9.26 30.86
N PRO A 745 -41.62 -9.06 30.03
CA PRO A 745 -41.95 -9.98 28.94
C PRO A 745 -40.74 -10.19 28.01
N TRP A 746 -40.38 -11.45 27.76
CA TRP A 746 -39.12 -11.83 27.08
C TRP A 746 -39.35 -12.87 25.97
N GLU A 747 -40.52 -13.50 25.93
CA GLU A 747 -40.87 -14.61 25.04
C GLU A 747 -40.87 -14.18 23.57
N LYS A 748 -41.23 -12.93 23.28
CA LYS A 748 -41.15 -12.38 21.92
C LYS A 748 -39.70 -12.32 21.42
N SER A 749 -38.78 -11.88 22.29
CA SER A 749 -37.35 -11.82 21.99
C SER A 749 -36.74 -13.22 21.89
N LEU A 750 -37.18 -14.18 22.73
CA LEU A 750 -36.79 -15.59 22.59
C LEU A 750 -37.19 -16.15 21.21
N ASN A 751 -38.46 -15.97 20.80
CA ASN A 751 -38.94 -16.48 19.51
C ASN A 751 -38.16 -15.86 18.33
N ALA A 752 -37.81 -14.57 18.43
CA ALA A 752 -36.98 -13.91 17.43
C ALA A 752 -35.55 -14.48 17.39
N ALA A 753 -34.95 -14.80 18.55
CA ALA A 753 -33.65 -15.44 18.64
C ALA A 753 -33.65 -16.86 18.08
N ILE A 754 -34.69 -17.66 18.33
CA ILE A 754 -34.86 -19.01 17.77
C ILE A 754 -34.97 -18.95 16.25
N CYS A 755 -35.86 -18.09 15.72
CA CYS A 755 -36.03 -17.91 14.28
C CYS A 755 -34.73 -17.45 13.59
N ALA A 756 -33.98 -16.55 14.25
CA ALA A 756 -32.67 -16.16 13.77
C ALA A 756 -31.69 -17.35 13.78
N ALA A 757 -31.58 -18.11 14.87
CA ALA A 757 -30.69 -19.28 14.97
C ALA A 757 -30.94 -20.33 13.87
N GLU A 758 -32.20 -20.59 13.55
CA GLU A 758 -32.59 -21.54 12.50
C GLU A 758 -32.18 -21.10 11.09
N THR A 759 -31.86 -19.82 10.90
CA THR A 759 -31.53 -19.21 9.60
C THR A 759 -30.08 -18.73 9.48
N ILE A 760 -29.25 -18.99 10.50
CA ILE A 760 -27.79 -18.76 10.47
C ILE A 760 -27.12 -19.70 9.45
N ASP A 761 -25.97 -19.30 8.92
CA ASP A 761 -25.10 -20.11 8.06
C ASP A 761 -24.67 -21.46 8.70
N GLU A 762 -24.25 -22.41 7.85
CA GLU A 762 -23.99 -23.81 8.21
C GLU A 762 -23.04 -23.99 9.42
N ASP A 763 -22.00 -23.17 9.57
CA ASP A 763 -20.97 -23.38 10.60
C ASP A 763 -21.45 -22.92 11.98
N SER A 764 -22.18 -21.80 12.07
CA SER A 764 -22.67 -21.25 13.33
C SER A 764 -24.06 -21.77 13.74
N HIS A 765 -24.84 -22.28 12.78
CA HIS A 765 -26.20 -22.77 12.98
C HIS A 765 -26.31 -23.85 14.07
N VAL A 766 -25.44 -24.86 14.03
CA VAL A 766 -25.48 -26.00 14.97
C VAL A 766 -25.36 -25.54 16.42
N PHE A 767 -24.48 -24.57 16.68
CA PHE A 767 -24.25 -24.03 18.02
C PHE A 767 -25.40 -23.14 18.48
N ALA A 768 -25.89 -22.25 17.61
CA ALA A 768 -26.96 -21.32 17.92
C ALA A 768 -28.29 -22.04 18.21
N VAL A 769 -28.66 -23.03 17.39
CA VAL A 769 -29.86 -23.85 17.62
C VAL A 769 -29.70 -24.64 18.91
N LYS A 770 -28.56 -25.33 19.09
CA LYS A 770 -28.35 -26.16 20.28
C LYS A 770 -28.44 -25.35 21.57
N ARG A 771 -27.90 -24.15 21.55
CA ARG A 771 -28.02 -23.19 22.65
C ARG A 771 -29.48 -22.85 22.95
N MET A 772 -30.28 -22.50 21.94
CA MET A 772 -31.68 -22.13 22.16
C MET A 772 -32.52 -23.29 22.69
N GLU A 773 -32.28 -24.52 22.19
CA GLU A 773 -32.90 -25.75 22.72
C GLU A 773 -32.65 -25.92 24.22
N MET A 774 -31.48 -25.51 24.70
CA MET A 774 -31.07 -25.65 26.08
C MET A 774 -31.52 -24.47 26.95
N LEU A 775 -31.45 -23.25 26.42
CA LEU A 775 -31.76 -22.03 27.16
C LEU A 775 -33.26 -21.89 27.41
N ALA A 776 -34.11 -22.18 26.42
CA ALA A 776 -35.55 -21.95 26.54
C ALA A 776 -36.19 -22.73 27.71
N PRO A 777 -35.91 -24.03 27.93
CA PRO A 777 -36.40 -24.75 29.10
C PRO A 777 -35.91 -24.15 30.42
N ILE A 778 -34.63 -23.75 30.51
CA ILE A 778 -34.05 -23.14 31.71
C ILE A 778 -34.80 -21.87 32.09
N LEU A 779 -35.09 -21.00 31.11
CA LEU A 779 -35.81 -19.75 31.34
C LEU A 779 -37.26 -19.96 31.80
N HIS A 780 -37.90 -21.05 31.36
CA HIS A 780 -39.27 -21.42 31.77
C HIS A 780 -39.33 -22.14 33.13
N GLU A 781 -38.31 -22.91 33.50
CA GLU A 781 -38.29 -23.72 34.73
C GLU A 781 -37.85 -22.91 35.97
N PHE A 782 -37.01 -21.89 35.79
CA PHE A 782 -36.46 -21.11 36.89
C PHE A 782 -37.12 -19.72 37.04
N GLU A 783 -38.18 -19.63 37.87
CA GLU A 783 -38.75 -18.35 38.32
C GLU A 783 -37.92 -17.67 39.44
N GLY A 784 -36.95 -18.41 40.02
CA GLY A 784 -36.13 -18.02 41.18
C GLY A 784 -34.68 -17.64 40.82
N ALA A 785 -34.52 -16.56 40.05
CA ALA A 785 -33.27 -15.82 39.79
C ALA A 785 -31.95 -16.63 39.65
N PRO A 786 -31.78 -17.39 38.56
CA PRO A 786 -30.44 -17.71 38.07
C PRO A 786 -29.70 -16.41 37.71
N SER A 787 -28.53 -16.20 38.30
CA SER A 787 -27.60 -15.16 37.81
C SER A 787 -27.03 -15.58 36.46
N ILE A 788 -26.44 -14.63 35.72
CA ILE A 788 -25.67 -14.91 34.49
C ILE A 788 -24.69 -16.07 34.71
N LYS A 789 -23.98 -16.05 35.84
CA LYS A 789 -23.04 -17.09 36.25
C LYS A 789 -23.68 -18.47 36.40
N CYS A 790 -24.91 -18.55 36.91
CA CYS A 790 -25.63 -19.81 37.08
C CYS A 790 -25.96 -20.44 35.72
N ILE A 791 -26.39 -19.63 34.75
CA ILE A 791 -26.65 -20.09 33.38
C ILE A 791 -25.34 -20.54 32.70
N ASP A 792 -24.24 -19.79 32.89
CA ASP A 792 -22.90 -20.18 32.40
C ASP A 792 -22.45 -21.53 32.99
N GLU A 793 -22.61 -21.73 34.30
CA GLU A 793 -22.28 -22.99 34.98
C GLU A 793 -23.11 -24.16 34.41
N MET A 794 -24.40 -23.96 34.13
CA MET A 794 -25.25 -24.97 33.50
C MET A 794 -24.76 -25.35 32.09
N PHE A 795 -24.40 -24.37 31.27
CA PHE A 795 -23.85 -24.63 29.93
C PHE A 795 -22.47 -25.27 29.96
N SER A 796 -21.63 -24.94 30.95
CA SER A 796 -20.29 -25.52 31.12
C SER A 796 -20.31 -27.02 31.51
N SER A 797 -21.43 -27.51 32.05
CA SER A 797 -21.59 -28.91 32.45
C SER A 797 -21.90 -29.88 31.30
N LEU A 798 -22.06 -29.36 30.08
CA LEU A 798 -22.43 -30.10 28.87
C LEU A 798 -21.21 -30.26 27.93
N PRO A 799 -21.22 -31.26 27.02
CA PRO A 799 -20.01 -31.95 26.61
C PRO A 799 -19.08 -31.15 25.69
N ASP A 800 -17.79 -31.51 25.78
CA ASP A 800 -16.70 -31.28 24.80
C ASP A 800 -17.01 -31.75 23.34
N GLN A 801 -18.23 -32.24 23.07
CA GLN A 801 -18.63 -32.90 21.82
C GLN A 801 -19.02 -31.93 20.69
N LEU A 802 -19.37 -30.67 21.01
CA LEU A 802 -19.78 -29.68 20.01
C LEU A 802 -18.59 -28.99 19.35
N GLY A 803 -17.41 -29.03 19.98
CA GLY A 803 -16.20 -28.34 19.52
C GLY A 803 -15.84 -27.10 20.36
N PRO A 804 -14.65 -26.52 20.15
CA PRO A 804 -14.13 -25.35 20.85
C PRO A 804 -15.02 -24.11 20.71
N GLU A 805 -15.80 -24.01 19.62
CA GLU A 805 -16.71 -22.89 19.39
C GLU A 805 -17.83 -22.82 20.45
N TRP A 806 -18.17 -23.95 21.09
CA TRP A 806 -19.10 -23.98 22.22
C TRP A 806 -18.63 -23.14 23.42
N ALA A 807 -17.33 -22.89 23.58
CA ALA A 807 -16.84 -22.02 24.66
C ALA A 807 -17.36 -20.58 24.55
N LEU A 808 -17.68 -20.11 23.33
CA LEU A 808 -18.32 -18.82 23.08
C LEU A 808 -19.85 -18.95 23.12
N TYR A 809 -20.41 -19.93 22.40
CA TYR A 809 -21.87 -20.11 22.28
C TYR A 809 -22.55 -20.66 23.54
N GLY A 810 -21.81 -21.32 24.43
CA GLY A 810 -22.26 -21.91 25.69
C GLY A 810 -22.19 -20.96 26.87
N ARG A 811 -22.52 -19.67 26.67
CA ARG A 811 -22.51 -18.63 27.73
C ARG A 811 -23.81 -17.82 27.77
N ALA A 812 -24.36 -17.49 28.92
CA ALA A 812 -25.61 -16.74 29.06
C ALA A 812 -25.66 -15.49 28.18
N ILE A 813 -24.61 -14.67 28.22
CA ILE A 813 -24.43 -13.53 27.33
C ILE A 813 -23.75 -14.02 26.05
N THR A 814 -24.32 -13.69 24.89
CA THR A 814 -23.67 -13.98 23.62
C THR A 814 -22.85 -12.79 23.15
N PHE A 815 -21.58 -13.06 22.85
CA PHE A 815 -20.72 -12.12 22.15
C PHE A 815 -20.47 -12.62 20.74
N SER A 816 -20.18 -11.71 19.83
CA SER A 816 -19.81 -11.99 18.46
C SER A 816 -18.42 -11.47 18.15
N ASP A 817 -17.80 -12.07 17.16
CA ASP A 817 -16.63 -11.53 16.50
C ASP A 817 -16.98 -10.38 15.54
N LEU A 818 -16.07 -9.42 15.41
CA LEU A 818 -16.16 -8.37 14.40
C LEU A 818 -14.91 -8.41 13.52
N GLN A 819 -15.11 -8.62 12.23
CA GLN A 819 -14.03 -8.82 11.25
C GLN A 819 -14.09 -7.82 10.09
N PHE A 820 -12.95 -7.63 9.44
CA PHE A 820 -12.81 -6.85 8.22
C PHE A 820 -12.84 -7.78 7.00
N TRP A 821 -13.92 -7.67 6.22
CA TRP A 821 -14.17 -8.50 5.02
C TRP A 821 -13.89 -7.79 3.70
N SER A 822 -13.71 -6.47 3.73
CA SER A 822 -13.37 -5.65 2.58
C SER A 822 -12.45 -4.51 3.01
N ASN A 823 -11.81 -3.86 2.03
CA ASN A 823 -10.92 -2.71 2.26
C ASN A 823 -11.67 -1.37 2.26
N ASN A 824 -13.02 -1.39 2.23
CA ASN A 824 -13.86 -0.21 2.09
C ASN A 824 -14.21 0.44 3.43
#